data_AF-A0A9P6DN03-F1
#
_entry.id   AF-A0A9P6DN03-F1
#
_cell.length_a   1.000
_cell.length_b   1.000
_cell.length_c   1.000
_cell.angle_alpha   90.00
_cell.angle_beta   90.00
_cell.angle_gamma   90.00
#
_symmetry.space_group_name_H-M   'P 1'
#
loop_
_entity.id
_entity.type
_entity.pdbx_description
1 polymer ?
#
loop_
_entity_poly.entity_id
_entity_poly.type
_entity_poly.pdbx_seq_one_letter_code
_entity_poly.pdbx_strand_id
1 'polypeptide(L)'
;MVKDIPDIMSDGLGKAPQVEMSDGCGLVTFEFAHRLAKTLGLTFEGKIYVPSVMQIRYLGYKGVVCVSKQLDEWKQHRATGTGKIHAHLRKSMKKFKASPESGIFFSISGYSKPYAFGRLNAEHVTLLSALKITDATFLAKQGEYLDMIAKATSDLHSAIVLLSTADRLDLIRSLALKGLEDLDIQRQIADIQMHTLNMGLDKKQAPKVRITIEKSRLLYGVCDEQGVLKPGEVFVRVNLPRVGPRTIFNVDIIVVRNPCLHPGDILKLRAVNKPGPFGGDREECLVFSGLGDRPAASMSSGGDLDGDKFFVCWDSDLIPSSISESYGYPAAKARPEASVTRKALINYFARYNNASLGRVKNLYLKWLRLSPLGAMSIECQELNALHSDSVDGAPIFIPDKLRSPPAPADGSTFILDLLQAQARAFTEKFKAERAANPLRSNGTRINKSLDEEELLELLSSKSLAMSEFTRLELLFRYCTERQIDPNGFFPHINWDALTNLQRHFVENFLLPFYETGPVIWNSLRQSDILRNSDLAAHNLAGPIRLQRLYSSKDEGLSAFFRRLEYAIRLFQRMVIVLKIDSRCTIMIYKTSMCSWDEDSPVGAGVRVLCVTDAASSLGRQASTSVSTSYLYTGPGMFQLYAQQRSDTFIFLQKPGSRDVEAEVRASIALGKISSRVQRYIGRVYREKIQAIEIHVISNRDRVGQQILDMSFEYVPTEEILRRIDNVPLVLSKSTLETYDWTKHPEWAPILRDSVWSHADSMTNEKIREVVRFSIAYHAPHKAVALFRHLLAQRSGRVLGLAIAVMKEELPSLAIELAQWSFAREAGDDSRNLALWSRDVVLGVIRNANVALAFTPDILKRYLSDLIHGMSPHDIVHLMWLSALTIRPPDLCRDVILQLWEIAASDASGIQNHVVFQGAGVSIEYASQANESCRCDEMGVPRSKPLQQLVTLTSKSSSEISLTYRIDAPFSARQGDHLRLRSASDKENPACLDCIVGSSKKGSAILQALQVLPPHLSEASWWVHPCDSTATAKAEIDALITLGEHRDEATSLVNILCGSHFDIPPLVPFDPPGSPPSLNSRNVFQNVVFLVPTINQIVHSLAKLKRFGRSRMHG
;
A
#
# COMPACT_ATOMS: atom_id res chain seq x y z
N MET A 1 -5.18 -11.40 39.52
CA MET A 1 -5.96 -10.26 38.99
C MET A 1 -5.56 -9.95 37.56
N VAL A 2 -6.46 -9.37 36.77
CA VAL A 2 -6.18 -8.83 35.43
C VAL A 2 -6.20 -7.31 35.54
N LYS A 3 -5.29 -6.61 34.86
CA LYS A 3 -5.19 -5.14 34.86
C LYS A 3 -5.49 -4.59 33.47
N ASP A 4 -6.34 -3.58 33.39
CA ASP A 4 -6.55 -2.82 32.16
C ASP A 4 -5.40 -1.80 31.95
N ILE A 5 -4.89 -1.75 30.73
CA ILE A 5 -3.85 -0.80 30.28
C ILE A 5 -4.32 -0.07 29.01
N PRO A 6 -3.85 1.16 28.73
CA PRO A 6 -4.22 1.89 27.51
C PRO A 6 -3.62 1.21 26.26
N ASP A 7 -4.14 1.52 25.08
CA ASP A 7 -3.54 1.13 23.79
C ASP A 7 -2.32 1.99 23.44
N ILE A 8 -1.39 1.45 22.64
CA ILE A 8 -0.26 2.19 22.08
C ILE A 8 -0.78 2.97 20.87
N MET A 9 -0.50 4.27 20.85
CA MET A 9 -0.90 5.18 19.77
C MET A 9 0.33 5.65 18.99
N SER A 10 0.17 5.91 17.70
CA SER A 10 1.21 6.48 16.84
C SER A 10 1.69 7.85 17.34
N ASP A 11 2.98 8.13 17.11
CA ASP A 11 3.74 9.28 17.61
C ASP A 11 3.22 10.67 17.14
N GLY A 12 2.31 10.71 16.16
CA GLY A 12 1.62 11.93 15.74
C GLY A 12 2.51 13.00 15.09
N LEU A 13 3.70 12.63 14.60
CA LEU A 13 4.69 13.54 14.02
C LEU A 13 4.28 14.16 12.66
N GLY A 14 3.06 13.91 12.19
CA GLY A 14 2.43 14.58 11.04
C GLY A 14 1.03 15.09 11.40
N LYS A 15 0.45 15.98 10.58
CA LYS A 15 -0.93 16.50 10.71
C LYS A 15 -2.04 15.41 10.61
N ALA A 16 -1.70 14.13 10.74
CA ALA A 16 -2.60 12.99 10.67
C ALA A 16 -3.16 12.64 12.07
N PRO A 17 -4.38 12.11 12.17
CA PRO A 17 -4.95 11.64 13.43
C PRO A 17 -4.12 10.47 14.00
N GLN A 18 -4.03 10.39 15.33
CA GLN A 18 -3.34 9.27 16.00
C GLN A 18 -4.04 7.94 15.68
N VAL A 19 -3.27 6.93 15.32
CA VAL A 19 -3.73 5.57 14.98
C VAL A 19 -3.29 4.58 16.05
N GLU A 20 -4.12 3.58 16.33
CA GLU A 20 -3.81 2.52 17.30
C GLU A 20 -2.81 1.50 16.73
N MET A 21 -1.72 1.25 17.47
CA MET A 21 -0.59 0.38 17.07
C MET A 21 -0.63 -1.01 17.72
N SER A 22 -1.48 -1.21 18.73
CA SER A 22 -1.52 -2.44 19.56
C SER A 22 -2.87 -3.16 19.55
N ASP A 23 -3.72 -2.92 18.55
CA ASP A 23 -5.10 -3.42 18.51
C ASP A 23 -5.16 -4.94 18.71
N GLY A 24 -5.74 -5.36 19.84
CA GLY A 24 -5.91 -6.78 20.17
C GLY A 24 -4.73 -7.45 20.89
N CYS A 25 -3.63 -6.75 21.19
CA CYS A 25 -2.42 -7.35 21.78
C CYS A 25 -2.19 -6.95 23.24
N GLY A 26 -2.41 -7.88 24.17
CA GLY A 26 -2.11 -7.74 25.60
C GLY A 26 -0.86 -8.50 26.05
N LEU A 27 -0.64 -8.56 27.36
CA LEU A 27 0.54 -9.20 27.96
C LEU A 27 0.16 -10.15 29.10
N VAL A 28 0.98 -11.18 29.30
CA VAL A 28 0.80 -12.17 30.36
C VAL A 28 2.13 -12.49 31.06
N THR A 29 2.06 -12.73 32.36
CA THR A 29 3.21 -13.19 33.16
C THR A 29 3.64 -14.61 32.74
N PHE A 30 4.95 -14.89 32.75
CA PHE A 30 5.47 -16.22 32.41
C PHE A 30 4.91 -17.29 33.35
N GLU A 31 4.79 -16.97 34.64
CA GLU A 31 4.24 -17.89 35.63
C GLU A 31 2.78 -18.29 35.33
N PHE A 32 1.95 -17.34 34.91
CA PHE A 32 0.56 -17.64 34.57
C PHE A 32 0.48 -18.41 33.26
N ALA A 33 1.27 -18.03 32.24
CA ALA A 33 1.41 -18.76 30.99
C ALA A 33 1.87 -20.21 31.20
N HIS A 34 2.83 -20.44 32.10
CA HIS A 34 3.30 -21.78 32.45
C HIS A 34 2.22 -22.62 33.12
N ARG A 35 1.43 -22.03 34.04
CA ARG A 35 0.28 -22.72 34.65
C ARG A 35 -0.75 -23.11 33.58
N LEU A 36 -1.09 -22.19 32.68
CA LEU A 36 -2.01 -22.45 31.57
C LEU A 36 -1.50 -23.58 30.67
N ALA A 37 -0.22 -23.54 30.29
CA ALA A 37 0.41 -24.58 29.49
C ALA A 37 0.36 -25.95 30.18
N LYS A 38 0.62 -26.01 31.49
CA LYS A 38 0.54 -27.24 32.28
C LYS A 38 -0.89 -27.78 32.35
N THR A 39 -1.88 -26.93 32.61
CA THR A 39 -3.30 -27.31 32.66
C THR A 39 -3.80 -27.82 31.30
N LEU A 40 -3.31 -27.25 30.20
CA LEU A 40 -3.64 -27.69 28.84
C LEU A 40 -2.81 -28.88 28.35
N GLY A 41 -1.82 -29.36 29.13
CA GLY A 41 -0.94 -30.45 28.72
C GLY A 41 -0.06 -30.13 27.51
N LEU A 42 0.29 -28.86 27.30
CA LEU A 42 1.12 -28.45 26.16
C LEU A 42 2.54 -28.97 26.35
N THR A 43 2.98 -29.86 25.45
CA THR A 43 4.32 -30.45 25.49
C THR A 43 5.02 -30.34 24.15
N PHE A 44 6.34 -30.14 24.20
CA PHE A 44 7.23 -30.11 23.04
C PHE A 44 8.54 -30.80 23.45
N GLU A 45 9.00 -31.76 22.65
CA GLU A 45 10.20 -32.57 22.93
C GLU A 45 10.21 -33.21 24.34
N GLY A 46 9.04 -33.63 24.82
CA GLY A 46 8.90 -34.29 26.13
C GLY A 46 8.93 -33.35 27.34
N LYS A 47 9.03 -32.03 27.13
CA LYS A 47 8.96 -31.00 28.18
C LYS A 47 7.68 -30.18 28.06
N ILE A 48 7.27 -29.53 29.15
CA ILE A 48 6.16 -28.56 29.12
C ILE A 48 6.56 -27.41 28.20
N TYR A 49 5.77 -27.18 27.16
CA TYR A 49 5.97 -26.07 26.23
C TYR A 49 5.16 -24.87 26.69
N VAL A 50 5.82 -23.74 26.90
CA VAL A 50 5.16 -22.47 27.23
C VAL A 50 5.14 -21.60 25.97
N PRO A 51 3.99 -21.46 25.29
CA PRO A 51 3.87 -20.59 24.13
C PRO A 51 4.17 -19.12 24.47
N SER A 52 4.93 -18.44 23.63
CA SER A 52 5.16 -17.00 23.74
C SER A 52 3.91 -16.17 23.46
N VAL A 53 2.97 -16.70 22.68
CA VAL A 53 1.70 -16.03 22.34
C VAL A 53 0.53 -16.97 22.55
N MET A 54 -0.52 -16.49 23.20
CA MET A 54 -1.78 -17.21 23.39
C MET A 54 -2.95 -16.32 22.95
N GLN A 55 -3.85 -16.85 22.12
CA GLN A 55 -5.08 -16.18 21.75
C GLN A 55 -6.17 -16.49 22.77
N ILE A 56 -6.75 -15.44 23.37
CA ILE A 56 -7.61 -15.55 24.54
C ILE A 56 -9.03 -15.04 24.31
N ARG A 57 -9.95 -15.56 25.12
CA ARG A 57 -11.26 -14.95 25.41
C ARG A 57 -11.48 -14.92 26.92
N TYR A 58 -11.81 -13.74 27.45
CA TYR A 58 -11.96 -13.53 28.90
C TYR A 58 -12.94 -12.39 29.18
N LEU A 59 -14.09 -12.63 29.82
CA LEU A 59 -15.03 -11.59 30.31
C LEU A 59 -15.29 -10.40 29.34
N GLY A 60 -15.48 -10.68 28.05
CA GLY A 60 -15.71 -9.66 27.00
C GLY A 60 -14.44 -9.16 26.29
N TYR A 61 -13.26 -9.57 26.76
CA TYR A 61 -11.98 -9.37 26.09
C TYR A 61 -11.73 -10.46 25.05
N LYS A 62 -11.27 -10.05 23.86
CA LYS A 62 -10.81 -10.90 22.76
C LYS A 62 -9.46 -10.34 22.28
N GLY A 63 -8.48 -11.21 22.07
CA GLY A 63 -7.21 -10.82 21.48
C GLY A 63 -6.11 -11.86 21.71
N VAL A 64 -4.85 -11.46 21.56
CA VAL A 64 -3.69 -12.25 21.97
C VAL A 64 -3.06 -11.68 23.24
N VAL A 65 -2.38 -12.54 23.99
CA VAL A 65 -1.48 -12.12 25.06
C VAL A 65 -0.07 -12.66 24.78
N CYS A 66 0.92 -11.77 24.87
CA CYS A 66 2.32 -12.12 24.74
C CYS A 66 2.98 -12.29 26.11
N VAL A 67 3.78 -13.33 26.27
CA VAL A 67 4.57 -13.57 27.49
C VAL A 67 5.62 -12.48 27.63
N SER A 68 5.72 -11.90 28.84
CA SER A 68 6.73 -10.88 29.15
C SER A 68 7.34 -11.14 30.53
N LYS A 69 8.63 -11.48 30.60
CA LYS A 69 9.34 -11.62 31.90
C LYS A 69 9.49 -10.30 32.65
N GLN A 70 9.45 -9.15 31.96
CA GLN A 70 9.45 -7.85 32.63
C GLN A 70 8.23 -7.66 33.54
N LEU A 71 7.08 -8.24 33.17
CA LEU A 71 5.91 -8.26 34.06
C LEU A 71 6.13 -9.13 35.31
N ASP A 72 7.02 -10.11 35.24
CA ASP A 72 7.43 -10.91 36.40
C ASP A 72 8.40 -10.14 37.29
N GLU A 73 9.29 -9.30 36.73
CA GLU A 73 10.21 -8.44 37.49
C GLU A 73 9.50 -7.28 38.20
N TRP A 74 8.45 -6.70 37.60
CA TRP A 74 7.61 -5.67 38.23
C TRP A 74 6.90 -6.16 39.52
N LYS A 75 6.92 -7.47 39.80
CA LYS A 75 6.47 -8.04 41.09
C LYS A 75 7.36 -7.64 42.26
N GLN A 76 8.62 -7.25 42.05
CA GLN A 76 9.56 -6.95 43.13
C GLN A 76 9.41 -5.53 43.72
N HIS A 77 8.72 -4.61 43.03
CA HIS A 77 8.65 -3.19 43.44
C HIS A 77 7.30 -2.71 44.02
N ARG A 78 6.29 -3.57 44.15
CA ARG A 78 5.02 -3.22 44.83
C ARG A 78 4.66 -4.24 45.92
N ALA A 79 5.38 -4.17 47.04
CA ALA A 79 5.03 -4.81 48.31
C ALA A 79 3.96 -4.02 49.09
N THR A 80 2.92 -3.49 48.42
CA THR A 80 1.83 -2.74 49.05
C THR A 80 0.46 -3.21 48.57
N GLY A 81 -0.09 -4.21 49.27
CA GLY A 81 -1.53 -4.46 49.43
C GLY A 81 -2.39 -4.85 48.22
N THR A 82 -1.88 -4.82 47.00
CA THR A 82 -2.64 -5.19 45.78
C THR A 82 -2.25 -6.59 45.33
N GLY A 83 -3.22 -7.50 45.23
CA GLY A 83 -2.97 -8.92 44.90
C GLY A 83 -2.21 -9.14 43.57
N LYS A 84 -1.75 -10.37 43.35
CA LYS A 84 -0.91 -10.74 42.21
C LYS A 84 -1.59 -10.47 40.85
N ILE A 85 -0.98 -9.63 40.01
CA ILE A 85 -1.44 -9.38 38.63
C ILE A 85 -0.90 -10.50 37.73
N HIS A 86 -1.77 -11.10 36.91
CA HIS A 86 -1.45 -12.22 36.02
C HIS A 86 -1.38 -11.82 34.55
N ALA A 87 -2.22 -10.87 34.12
CA ALA A 87 -2.30 -10.39 32.74
C ALA A 87 -2.62 -8.89 32.68
N HIS A 88 -2.10 -8.22 31.66
CA HIS A 88 -2.46 -6.85 31.28
C HIS A 88 -3.25 -6.90 29.96
N LEU A 89 -4.47 -6.36 29.95
CA LEU A 89 -5.34 -6.34 28.78
C LEU A 89 -5.59 -4.90 28.34
N ARG A 90 -5.75 -4.68 27.03
CA ARG A 90 -5.93 -3.35 26.47
C ARG A 90 -7.40 -2.99 26.24
N LYS A 91 -7.67 -1.71 25.97
CA LYS A 91 -9.02 -1.21 25.75
C LYS A 91 -9.61 -1.74 24.43
N SER A 92 -8.84 -1.81 23.35
CA SER A 92 -9.27 -2.41 22.07
C SER A 92 -9.66 -3.88 22.15
N MET A 93 -9.08 -4.62 23.10
CA MET A 93 -9.44 -6.01 23.35
C MET A 93 -10.87 -6.16 23.91
N LYS A 94 -11.39 -5.14 24.60
CA LYS A 94 -12.67 -5.18 25.31
C LYS A 94 -13.84 -4.89 24.36
N LYS A 95 -14.51 -5.94 23.88
CA LYS A 95 -15.60 -5.82 22.89
C LYS A 95 -16.95 -5.48 23.53
N PHE A 96 -17.17 -5.90 24.77
CA PHE A 96 -18.35 -5.55 25.57
C PHE A 96 -18.06 -5.68 27.08
N LYS A 97 -18.90 -5.06 27.92
CA LYS A 97 -18.81 -5.18 29.38
C LYS A 97 -19.55 -6.45 29.84
N ALA A 98 -18.83 -7.41 30.40
CA ALA A 98 -19.43 -8.64 30.95
C ALA A 98 -20.00 -8.42 32.37
N SER A 99 -21.02 -9.22 32.74
CA SER A 99 -21.57 -9.26 34.09
C SER A 99 -20.68 -10.09 35.02
N PRO A 100 -20.53 -9.72 36.31
CA PRO A 100 -19.80 -10.53 37.30
C PRO A 100 -20.33 -11.97 37.46
N GLU A 101 -21.60 -12.21 37.12
CA GLU A 101 -22.27 -13.52 37.24
C GLU A 101 -21.87 -14.53 36.15
N SER A 102 -21.20 -14.09 35.07
CA SER A 102 -20.92 -14.91 33.88
C SER A 102 -19.80 -15.95 34.05
N GLY A 103 -19.23 -16.07 35.25
CA GLY A 103 -18.09 -16.96 35.55
C GLY A 103 -16.75 -16.44 34.98
N ILE A 104 -15.66 -16.66 35.71
CA ILE A 104 -14.33 -16.13 35.39
C ILE A 104 -13.51 -17.20 34.64
N PHE A 105 -13.85 -17.45 33.38
CA PHE A 105 -13.12 -18.42 32.53
C PHE A 105 -12.09 -17.70 31.65
N PHE A 106 -10.83 -18.14 31.73
CA PHE A 106 -9.76 -17.69 30.84
C PHE A 106 -9.56 -18.73 29.73
N SER A 107 -10.23 -18.52 28.59
CA SER A 107 -10.23 -19.49 27.48
C SER A 107 -9.08 -19.22 26.51
N ILE A 108 -8.35 -20.27 26.14
CA ILE A 108 -7.32 -20.23 25.10
C ILE A 108 -7.89 -20.88 23.83
N SER A 109 -7.85 -20.13 22.73
CA SER A 109 -8.36 -20.59 21.42
C SER A 109 -7.26 -20.89 20.39
N GLY A 110 -6.03 -20.46 20.66
CA GLY A 110 -4.87 -20.72 19.82
C GLY A 110 -3.59 -20.30 20.53
N TYR A 111 -2.45 -20.80 20.06
CA TYR A 111 -1.14 -20.49 20.65
C TYR A 111 -0.02 -20.64 19.61
N SER A 112 1.09 -19.94 19.82
CA SER A 112 2.30 -20.04 18.97
C SER A 112 2.87 -21.46 19.04
N LYS A 113 3.18 -22.07 17.89
CA LYS A 113 3.71 -23.45 17.79
C LYS A 113 5.05 -23.46 17.06
N PRO A 114 6.04 -24.28 17.49
CA PRO A 114 7.24 -24.54 16.70
C PRO A 114 6.92 -25.22 15.38
N TYR A 115 7.80 -25.02 14.38
CA TYR A 115 7.70 -25.65 13.05
C TYR A 115 6.40 -25.36 12.30
N ALA A 116 5.74 -24.23 12.57
CA ALA A 116 4.60 -23.75 11.80
C ALA A 116 5.07 -23.20 10.43
N PHE A 117 5.46 -24.08 9.52
CA PHE A 117 5.94 -23.70 8.18
C PHE A 117 4.88 -22.91 7.40
N GLY A 118 5.35 -21.87 6.70
CA GLY A 118 4.52 -21.10 5.79
C GLY A 118 4.29 -21.83 4.47
N ARG A 119 3.19 -21.50 3.79
CA ARG A 119 2.86 -22.04 2.46
C ARG A 119 2.50 -20.92 1.50
N LEU A 120 3.00 -20.99 0.27
CA LEU A 120 2.48 -20.21 -0.84
C LEU A 120 1.12 -20.78 -1.26
N ASN A 121 0.13 -19.90 -1.27
CA ASN A 121 -1.19 -20.17 -1.84
C ASN A 121 -1.32 -19.46 -3.20
N ALA A 122 -2.46 -19.64 -3.87
CA ALA A 122 -2.71 -18.99 -5.15
C ALA A 122 -2.67 -17.46 -5.03
N GLU A 123 -3.18 -16.88 -3.94
CA GLU A 123 -3.14 -15.43 -3.73
C GLU A 123 -1.69 -14.92 -3.67
N HIS A 124 -0.85 -15.50 -2.81
CA HIS A 124 0.57 -15.15 -2.69
C HIS A 124 1.29 -15.19 -4.04
N VAL A 125 1.12 -16.25 -4.82
CA VAL A 125 1.77 -16.40 -6.13
C VAL A 125 1.35 -15.29 -7.08
N THR A 126 0.05 -15.00 -7.14
CA THR A 126 -0.47 -13.99 -8.07
C THR A 126 -0.05 -12.55 -7.71
N LEU A 127 0.03 -12.26 -6.42
CA LEU A 127 0.51 -10.97 -5.93
C LEU A 127 2.02 -10.82 -6.13
N LEU A 128 2.82 -11.85 -5.83
CA LEU A 128 4.27 -11.83 -6.07
C LEU A 128 4.61 -11.77 -7.57
N SER A 129 3.81 -12.40 -8.44
CA SER A 129 3.92 -12.27 -9.90
C SER A 129 3.68 -10.82 -10.35
N ALA A 130 2.67 -10.15 -9.79
CA ALA A 130 2.43 -8.73 -10.05
C ALA A 130 3.55 -7.81 -9.51
N LEU A 131 4.30 -8.27 -8.50
CA LEU A 131 5.52 -7.62 -7.99
C LEU A 131 6.81 -8.07 -8.71
N LYS A 132 6.67 -8.61 -9.93
CA LYS A 132 7.75 -8.99 -10.86
C LYS A 132 8.60 -10.21 -10.46
N ILE A 133 8.11 -11.08 -9.57
CA ILE A 133 8.72 -12.42 -9.39
C ILE A 133 8.40 -13.28 -10.62
N THR A 134 9.42 -13.92 -11.18
CA THR A 134 9.29 -14.66 -12.43
C THR A 134 8.59 -16.01 -12.27
N ASP A 135 7.89 -16.44 -13.32
CA ASP A 135 7.25 -17.75 -13.39
C ASP A 135 8.24 -18.91 -13.17
N ALA A 136 9.47 -18.76 -13.67
CA ALA A 136 10.55 -19.73 -13.50
C ALA A 136 10.89 -19.94 -12.02
N THR A 137 10.88 -18.88 -11.22
CA THR A 137 11.13 -18.94 -9.77
C THR A 137 10.05 -19.77 -9.07
N PHE A 138 8.77 -19.55 -9.38
CA PHE A 138 7.69 -20.33 -8.77
C PHE A 138 7.75 -21.81 -9.16
N LEU A 139 8.05 -22.11 -10.42
CA LEU A 139 8.21 -23.48 -10.90
C LEU A 139 9.40 -24.18 -10.23
N ALA A 140 10.50 -23.47 -9.99
CA ALA A 140 11.65 -23.98 -9.25
C ALA A 140 11.28 -24.29 -7.80
N LYS A 141 10.64 -23.35 -7.08
CA LYS A 141 10.20 -23.57 -5.69
C LYS A 141 9.17 -24.69 -5.55
N GLN A 142 8.27 -24.84 -6.53
CA GLN A 142 7.37 -25.97 -6.55
C GLN A 142 8.11 -27.29 -6.79
N GLY A 143 9.10 -27.30 -7.70
CA GLY A 143 9.98 -28.46 -7.92
C GLY A 143 10.72 -28.88 -6.65
N GLU A 144 11.36 -27.93 -5.95
CA GLU A 144 12.03 -28.16 -4.66
C GLU A 144 11.08 -28.77 -3.62
N TYR A 145 9.85 -28.25 -3.53
CA TYR A 145 8.83 -28.77 -2.61
C TYR A 145 8.39 -30.20 -2.96
N LEU A 146 8.17 -30.50 -4.24
CA LEU A 146 7.79 -31.83 -4.72
C LEU A 146 8.91 -32.84 -4.50
N ASP A 147 10.16 -32.44 -4.75
CA ASP A 147 11.34 -33.26 -4.49
C ASP A 147 11.53 -33.55 -3.00
N MET A 148 11.28 -32.55 -2.12
CA MET A 148 11.28 -32.74 -0.67
C MET A 148 10.20 -33.75 -0.25
N ILE A 149 8.99 -33.65 -0.81
CA ILE A 149 7.94 -34.66 -0.55
C ILE A 149 8.42 -36.04 -0.97
N ALA A 150 8.99 -36.21 -2.17
CA ALA A 150 9.44 -37.52 -2.65
C ALA A 150 10.53 -38.13 -1.76
N LYS A 151 11.44 -37.32 -1.23
CA LYS A 151 12.55 -37.76 -0.37
C LYS A 151 12.14 -38.07 1.08
N ALA A 152 10.92 -37.71 1.50
CA ALA A 152 10.49 -37.82 2.91
C ALA A 152 10.52 -39.24 3.51
N THR A 153 10.51 -40.31 2.70
CA THR A 153 10.69 -41.70 3.18
C THR A 153 12.16 -42.11 3.35
N SER A 154 13.08 -41.35 2.77
CA SER A 154 14.52 -41.66 2.73
C SER A 154 15.39 -40.65 3.49
N ASP A 155 14.91 -39.42 3.68
CA ASP A 155 15.63 -38.34 4.36
C ASP A 155 14.86 -37.82 5.56
N LEU A 156 15.56 -37.75 6.70
CA LEU A 156 14.98 -37.39 8.00
C LEU A 156 14.51 -35.93 8.02
N HIS A 157 15.24 -35.03 7.36
CA HIS A 157 14.86 -33.61 7.31
C HIS A 157 13.55 -33.44 6.54
N SER A 158 13.49 -34.02 5.34
CA SER A 158 12.29 -34.04 4.50
C SER A 158 11.09 -34.68 5.20
N ALA A 159 11.30 -35.78 5.95
CA ALA A 159 10.28 -36.41 6.78
C ALA A 159 9.73 -35.45 7.84
N ILE A 160 10.62 -34.78 8.59
CA ILE A 160 10.24 -33.84 9.64
C ILE A 160 9.46 -32.67 9.03
N VAL A 161 9.93 -32.07 7.94
CA VAL A 161 9.27 -30.95 7.27
C VAL A 161 7.87 -31.35 6.80
N LEU A 162 7.71 -32.54 6.19
CA LEU A 162 6.41 -33.06 5.74
C LEU A 162 5.46 -33.30 6.92
N LEU A 163 5.93 -33.96 7.98
CA LEU A 163 5.13 -34.25 9.17
C LEU A 163 4.74 -32.98 9.95
N SER A 164 5.65 -32.01 10.07
CA SER A 164 5.37 -30.70 10.65
C SER A 164 4.33 -29.95 9.83
N THR A 165 4.45 -30.01 8.50
CA THR A 165 3.46 -29.45 7.58
C THR A 165 2.09 -30.12 7.80
N ALA A 166 2.04 -31.42 8.05
CA ALA A 166 0.80 -32.15 8.31
C ALA A 166 0.25 -32.01 9.75
N ASP A 167 0.88 -31.20 10.62
CA ASP A 167 0.58 -31.08 12.07
C ASP A 167 0.59 -32.44 12.81
N ARG A 168 1.44 -33.38 12.37
CA ARG A 168 1.63 -34.73 12.95
C ARG A 168 2.83 -34.78 13.88
N LEU A 169 2.81 -33.95 14.93
CA LEU A 169 3.88 -33.87 15.93
C LEU A 169 4.10 -35.19 16.69
N ASP A 170 3.05 -36.01 16.82
CA ASP A 170 3.06 -37.37 17.36
C ASP A 170 4.00 -38.29 16.58
N LEU A 171 3.97 -38.19 15.25
CA LEU A 171 4.83 -38.98 14.37
C LEU A 171 6.26 -38.47 14.36
N ILE A 172 6.49 -37.16 14.45
CA ILE A 172 7.84 -36.60 14.58
C ILE A 172 8.52 -37.15 15.84
N ARG A 173 7.77 -37.25 16.96
CA ARG A 173 8.28 -37.85 18.19
C ARG A 173 8.60 -39.33 18.00
N SER A 174 7.70 -40.08 17.36
CA SER A 174 7.91 -41.52 17.09
C SER A 174 9.11 -41.75 16.18
N LEU A 175 9.28 -40.89 15.17
CA LEU A 175 10.40 -40.86 14.24
C LEU A 175 11.73 -40.57 14.94
N ALA A 176 11.74 -39.62 15.88
CA ALA A 176 12.92 -39.31 16.68
C ALA A 176 13.32 -40.46 17.63
N LEU A 177 12.35 -41.25 18.10
CA LEU A 177 12.60 -42.37 19.02
C LEU A 177 12.97 -43.68 18.31
N LYS A 178 12.29 -44.01 17.20
CA LYS A 178 12.43 -45.31 16.51
C LYS A 178 13.29 -45.24 15.25
N GLY A 179 13.56 -44.03 14.73
CA GLY A 179 14.31 -43.83 13.49
C GLY A 179 13.46 -44.01 12.22
N LEU A 180 14.03 -43.61 11.08
CA LEU A 180 13.42 -43.76 9.75
C LEU A 180 13.37 -45.21 9.25
N GLU A 181 14.07 -46.13 9.90
CA GLU A 181 14.18 -47.54 9.49
C GLU A 181 12.95 -48.37 9.94
N ASP A 182 12.11 -47.80 10.82
CA ASP A 182 10.89 -48.44 11.28
C ASP A 182 9.84 -48.49 10.16
N LEU A 183 9.39 -49.69 9.81
CA LEU A 183 8.47 -49.95 8.70
C LEU A 183 7.07 -49.34 8.91
N ASP A 184 6.61 -49.22 10.16
CA ASP A 184 5.31 -48.61 10.45
C ASP A 184 5.38 -47.09 10.26
N ILE A 185 6.46 -46.46 10.73
CA ILE A 185 6.71 -45.04 10.50
C ILE A 185 6.87 -44.73 9.01
N GLN A 186 7.63 -45.54 8.27
CA GLN A 186 7.76 -45.35 6.82
C GLN A 186 6.41 -45.43 6.11
N ARG A 187 5.55 -46.41 6.45
CA ARG A 187 4.20 -46.52 5.87
C ARG A 187 3.36 -45.27 6.14
N GLN A 188 3.32 -44.80 7.38
CA GLN A 188 2.55 -43.62 7.76
C GLN A 188 3.05 -42.34 7.08
N ILE A 189 4.37 -42.15 6.95
CA ILE A 189 4.96 -41.05 6.17
C ILE A 189 4.53 -41.18 4.71
N ALA A 190 4.60 -42.39 4.16
CA ALA A 190 4.30 -42.65 2.76
C ALA A 190 2.81 -42.44 2.43
N ASP A 191 1.90 -42.64 3.38
CA ASP A 191 0.48 -42.30 3.25
C ASP A 191 0.26 -40.78 3.27
N ILE A 192 0.99 -40.06 4.14
CA ILE A 192 0.95 -38.59 4.20
C ILE A 192 1.52 -37.97 2.90
N GLN A 193 2.58 -38.53 2.31
CA GLN A 193 3.09 -38.13 0.99
C GLN A 193 1.97 -38.22 -0.05
N MET A 194 1.31 -39.39 -0.15
CA MET A 194 0.25 -39.63 -1.13
C MET A 194 -0.96 -38.72 -0.92
N HIS A 195 -1.37 -38.51 0.33
CA HIS A 195 -2.44 -37.58 0.67
C HIS A 195 -2.09 -36.15 0.24
N THR A 196 -0.87 -35.70 0.52
CA THR A 196 -0.38 -34.35 0.19
C THR A 196 -0.35 -34.11 -1.31
N LEU A 197 0.17 -35.06 -2.10
CA LEU A 197 0.21 -34.98 -3.56
C LEU A 197 -1.21 -34.98 -4.16
N ASN A 198 -2.10 -35.86 -3.67
CA ASN A 198 -3.47 -35.94 -4.18
C ASN A 198 -4.31 -34.70 -3.85
N MET A 199 -4.09 -34.05 -2.70
CA MET A 199 -4.78 -32.80 -2.35
C MET A 199 -4.52 -31.67 -3.36
N GLY A 200 -3.36 -31.66 -4.03
CA GLY A 200 -3.03 -30.68 -5.06
C GLY A 200 -3.76 -30.90 -6.39
N LEU A 201 -4.39 -32.07 -6.59
CA LEU A 201 -4.98 -32.51 -7.85
C LEU A 201 -6.50 -32.58 -7.87
N ASP A 202 -7.17 -32.17 -6.78
CA ASP A 202 -8.62 -32.31 -6.66
C ASP A 202 -9.36 -31.50 -7.74
N LYS A 203 -9.98 -32.21 -8.69
CA LYS A 203 -10.63 -31.65 -9.88
C LYS A 203 -11.93 -30.90 -9.57
N LYS A 204 -12.51 -31.08 -8.38
CA LYS A 204 -13.80 -30.48 -8.00
C LYS A 204 -13.70 -29.05 -7.50
N GLN A 205 -12.49 -28.51 -7.28
CA GLN A 205 -12.27 -27.17 -6.74
C GLN A 205 -11.23 -26.41 -7.59
N ALA A 206 -11.27 -25.08 -7.56
CA ALA A 206 -10.27 -24.23 -8.22
C ALA A 206 -8.83 -24.68 -7.86
N PRO A 207 -7.85 -24.59 -8.78
CA PRO A 207 -6.48 -25.06 -8.55
C PRO A 207 -5.93 -24.52 -7.22
N LYS A 208 -5.72 -25.41 -6.25
CA LYS A 208 -5.18 -25.06 -4.93
C LYS A 208 -3.66 -25.19 -4.94
N VAL A 209 -2.98 -24.09 -5.22
CA VAL A 209 -1.53 -23.99 -4.99
C VAL A 209 -1.28 -24.06 -3.47
N ARG A 210 -0.39 -24.96 -3.05
CA ARG A 210 -0.01 -25.20 -1.65
C ARG A 210 1.46 -25.63 -1.58
N ILE A 211 2.37 -24.67 -1.76
CA ILE A 211 3.81 -24.94 -1.80
C ILE A 211 4.41 -24.57 -0.45
N THR A 212 4.91 -25.54 0.32
CA THR A 212 5.61 -25.24 1.59
C THR A 212 6.99 -24.66 1.30
N ILE A 213 7.33 -23.54 1.94
CA ILE A 213 8.65 -22.92 1.83
C ILE A 213 9.39 -23.10 3.16
N GLU A 214 10.55 -23.73 3.16
CA GLU A 214 11.30 -24.01 4.39
C GLU A 214 11.78 -22.75 5.11
N LYS A 215 12.26 -21.75 4.34
CA LYS A 215 12.62 -20.40 4.78
C LYS A 215 11.38 -19.52 5.04
N SER A 216 10.32 -20.10 5.62
CA SER A 216 9.10 -19.37 5.97
C SER A 216 8.38 -19.92 7.20
N ARG A 217 7.58 -19.09 7.86
CA ARG A 217 6.70 -19.48 8.97
C ARG A 217 5.34 -18.81 8.88
N LEU A 218 4.33 -19.40 9.51
CA LEU A 218 3.03 -18.81 9.77
C LEU A 218 2.96 -18.43 11.26
N LEU A 219 3.14 -17.15 11.57
CA LEU A 219 3.37 -16.66 12.94
C LEU A 219 2.25 -15.73 13.41
N TYR A 220 1.95 -15.74 14.71
CA TYR A 220 1.09 -14.71 15.30
C TYR A 220 1.82 -13.35 15.31
N GLY A 221 1.11 -12.29 14.93
CA GLY A 221 1.60 -10.92 15.09
C GLY A 221 1.47 -10.45 16.54
N VAL A 222 2.47 -9.73 17.04
CA VAL A 222 2.42 -9.03 18.33
C VAL A 222 3.06 -7.63 18.21
N CYS A 223 2.71 -6.74 19.13
CA CYS A 223 3.22 -5.37 19.16
C CYS A 223 4.52 -5.26 19.97
N ASP A 224 5.43 -4.38 19.55
CA ASP A 224 6.55 -3.95 20.37
C ASP A 224 6.12 -2.91 21.41
N GLU A 225 5.88 -3.42 22.62
CA GLU A 225 5.55 -2.64 23.82
C GLU A 225 6.54 -1.52 24.19
N GLN A 226 7.81 -1.66 23.81
CA GLN A 226 8.88 -0.80 24.32
C GLN A 226 9.35 0.24 23.31
N GLY A 227 8.84 0.19 22.07
CA GLY A 227 9.29 1.09 20.99
C GLY A 227 10.77 0.93 20.63
N VAL A 228 11.30 -0.29 20.70
CA VAL A 228 12.69 -0.64 20.35
C VAL A 228 12.86 -0.76 18.83
N LEU A 229 11.85 -1.29 18.15
CA LEU A 229 11.83 -1.46 16.71
C LEU A 229 11.44 -0.15 16.03
N LYS A 230 12.16 0.23 14.98
CA LYS A 230 11.82 1.39 14.15
C LYS A 230 10.69 1.05 13.16
N PRO A 231 9.98 2.05 12.61
CA PRO A 231 9.05 1.82 11.51
C PRO A 231 9.72 1.05 10.36
N GLY A 232 9.09 -0.05 9.92
CA GLY A 232 9.64 -0.94 8.89
C GLY A 232 10.56 -2.06 9.40
N GLU A 233 10.94 -2.05 10.68
CA GLU A 233 11.69 -3.12 11.33
C GLU A 233 10.75 -4.13 12.03
N VAL A 234 11.16 -5.39 12.04
CA VAL A 234 10.48 -6.49 12.74
C VAL A 234 11.48 -7.39 13.46
N PHE A 235 11.02 -8.04 14.53
CA PHE A 235 11.79 -9.09 15.21
C PHE A 235 11.09 -10.44 15.02
N VAL A 236 11.86 -11.43 14.56
CA VAL A 236 11.38 -12.79 14.28
C VAL A 236 12.37 -13.79 14.84
N ARG A 237 11.91 -14.68 15.72
CA ARG A 237 12.70 -15.79 16.25
C ARG A 237 11.92 -17.08 16.16
N VAL A 238 12.49 -18.08 15.51
CA VAL A 238 11.79 -19.32 15.12
C VAL A 238 12.66 -20.53 15.41
N ASN A 239 12.05 -21.66 15.69
CA ASN A 239 12.71 -22.94 15.80
C ASN A 239 12.96 -23.49 14.40
N LEU A 240 14.24 -23.67 14.09
CA LEU A 240 14.69 -24.29 12.85
C LEU A 240 15.02 -25.76 13.11
N PRO A 241 14.59 -26.70 12.25
CA PRO A 241 14.93 -28.11 12.38
C PRO A 241 16.44 -28.28 12.52
N ARG A 242 16.90 -29.11 13.47
CA ARG A 242 18.31 -29.42 13.77
C ARG A 242 19.17 -28.26 14.30
N VAL A 243 18.66 -27.03 14.32
CA VAL A 243 19.40 -25.84 14.79
C VAL A 243 18.82 -25.32 16.11
N GLY A 244 17.51 -25.49 16.34
CA GLY A 244 16.82 -24.95 17.51
C GLY A 244 16.38 -23.49 17.31
N PRO A 245 16.12 -22.75 18.40
CA PRO A 245 15.67 -21.37 18.34
C PRO A 245 16.70 -20.46 17.67
N ARG A 246 16.31 -19.83 16.57
CA ARG A 246 17.16 -18.90 15.82
C ARG A 246 16.43 -17.60 15.57
N THR A 247 17.13 -16.49 15.83
CA THR A 247 16.65 -15.17 15.43
C THR A 247 16.93 -14.98 13.94
N ILE A 248 15.92 -14.59 13.17
CA ILE A 248 16.06 -14.16 11.79
C ILE A 248 16.37 -12.67 11.84
N PHE A 249 17.50 -12.27 11.27
CA PHE A 249 17.93 -10.87 11.31
C PHE A 249 18.85 -10.55 10.13
N ASN A 250 19.01 -9.25 9.85
CA ASN A 250 19.81 -8.69 8.76
C ASN A 250 19.37 -9.12 7.36
N VAL A 251 18.15 -9.62 7.22
CA VAL A 251 17.51 -9.98 5.96
C VAL A 251 16.23 -9.19 5.78
N ASP A 252 15.85 -8.97 4.53
CA ASP A 252 14.51 -8.50 4.22
C ASP A 252 13.59 -9.71 4.25
N ILE A 253 12.34 -9.50 4.68
CA ILE A 253 11.34 -10.56 4.73
C ILE A 253 10.05 -10.04 4.12
N ILE A 254 9.30 -10.93 3.50
CA ILE A 254 7.92 -10.64 3.12
C ILE A 254 6.99 -11.08 4.25
N VAL A 255 6.02 -10.24 4.57
CA VAL A 255 4.97 -10.47 5.56
C VAL A 255 3.62 -10.27 4.89
N VAL A 256 2.78 -11.29 4.95
CA VAL A 256 1.46 -11.29 4.29
C VAL A 256 0.42 -11.91 5.20
N ARG A 257 -0.74 -11.26 5.31
CA ARG A 257 -1.92 -11.81 5.97
C ARG A 257 -2.91 -12.34 4.95
N ASN A 258 -3.51 -13.49 5.23
CA ASN A 258 -4.57 -14.05 4.39
C ASN A 258 -5.97 -13.76 4.96
N PRO A 259 -6.97 -13.58 4.08
CA PRO A 259 -6.90 -13.52 2.61
C PRO A 259 -6.26 -12.21 2.13
N CYS A 260 -5.44 -12.24 1.08
CA CYS A 260 -4.83 -11.06 0.47
C CYS A 260 -5.23 -10.95 -1.01
N LEU A 261 -5.48 -9.74 -1.50
CA LEU A 261 -5.89 -9.49 -2.90
C LEU A 261 -5.23 -8.23 -3.48
N HIS A 262 -4.59 -7.40 -2.68
CA HIS A 262 -3.87 -6.23 -3.16
C HIS A 262 -2.37 -6.52 -3.20
N PRO A 263 -1.62 -6.16 -4.26
CA PRO A 263 -0.17 -6.36 -4.29
C PRO A 263 0.56 -5.70 -3.09
N GLY A 264 0.07 -4.56 -2.64
CA GLY A 264 0.53 -3.88 -1.42
C GLY A 264 0.21 -4.59 -0.09
N ASP A 265 -0.52 -5.72 -0.10
CA ASP A 265 -0.67 -6.59 1.07
C ASP A 265 0.62 -7.35 1.39
N ILE A 266 1.51 -7.51 0.40
CA ILE A 266 2.83 -8.08 0.58
C ILE A 266 3.77 -7.00 1.09
N LEU A 267 4.01 -7.02 2.40
CA LEU A 267 4.89 -6.06 3.05
C LEU A 267 6.31 -6.58 3.03
N LYS A 268 7.24 -5.80 2.49
CA LYS A 268 8.67 -6.04 2.63
C LYS A 268 9.19 -5.30 3.85
N LEU A 269 9.59 -6.04 4.88
CA LEU A 269 10.03 -5.50 6.17
C LEU A 269 11.46 -5.98 6.50
N ARG A 270 12.15 -5.27 7.38
CA ARG A 270 13.53 -5.59 7.77
C ARG A 270 13.55 -6.41 9.05
N ALA A 271 14.04 -7.64 8.99
CA ALA A 271 14.27 -8.43 10.20
C ALA A 271 15.53 -7.94 10.93
N VAL A 272 15.42 -7.59 12.21
CA VAL A 272 16.52 -7.07 13.02
C VAL A 272 16.76 -7.90 14.28
N ASN A 273 18.01 -7.97 14.73
CA ASN A 273 18.36 -8.64 15.98
C ASN A 273 18.33 -7.65 17.14
N LYS A 274 17.42 -7.84 18.09
CA LYS A 274 17.30 -7.04 19.32
C LYS A 274 17.25 -7.99 20.53
N PRO A 275 18.34 -8.71 20.83
CA PRO A 275 18.31 -9.83 21.78
C PRO A 275 18.16 -9.36 23.23
N GLY A 276 18.43 -8.10 23.56
CA GLY A 276 18.20 -7.56 24.91
C GLY A 276 16.71 -7.57 25.28
N PRO A 277 15.89 -6.68 24.69
CA PRO A 277 14.49 -6.52 25.08
C PRO A 277 13.58 -7.70 24.70
N PHE A 278 13.98 -8.56 23.77
CA PHE A 278 13.16 -9.69 23.28
C PHE A 278 13.81 -11.08 23.48
N GLY A 279 14.99 -11.16 24.12
CA GLY A 279 15.77 -12.39 24.21
C GLY A 279 15.14 -13.46 25.11
N GLY A 280 14.77 -14.60 24.51
CA GLY A 280 14.37 -15.81 25.22
C GLY A 280 12.88 -15.91 25.59
N ASP A 281 12.09 -14.85 25.35
CA ASP A 281 10.65 -14.80 25.71
C ASP A 281 9.72 -14.80 24.51
N ARG A 282 10.23 -14.34 23.35
CA ARG A 282 9.47 -14.12 22.12
C ARG A 282 9.98 -15.06 21.04
N GLU A 283 9.50 -16.31 21.08
CA GLU A 283 9.75 -17.32 20.06
C GLU A 283 8.45 -17.66 19.34
N GLU A 284 8.53 -18.07 18.07
CA GLU A 284 7.36 -18.44 17.25
C GLU A 284 6.31 -17.31 17.13
N CYS A 285 6.77 -16.06 17.11
CA CYS A 285 5.95 -14.89 16.85
C CYS A 285 6.67 -13.86 15.99
N LEU A 286 5.88 -13.00 15.34
CA LEU A 286 6.33 -11.84 14.57
C LEU A 286 6.06 -10.59 15.40
N VAL A 287 7.12 -9.88 15.80
CA VAL A 287 6.99 -8.63 16.56
C VAL A 287 7.05 -7.46 15.58
N PHE A 288 5.98 -6.67 15.52
CA PHE A 288 5.92 -5.44 14.74
C PHE A 288 6.36 -4.22 15.57
N SER A 289 6.89 -3.21 14.90
CA SER A 289 7.14 -1.89 15.49
C SER A 289 5.86 -1.29 16.08
N GLY A 290 5.94 -0.82 17.33
CA GLY A 290 4.93 0.02 17.96
C GLY A 290 4.99 1.49 17.53
N LEU A 291 5.99 1.87 16.71
CA LEU A 291 6.21 3.21 16.18
C LEU A 291 5.83 3.30 14.69
N GLY A 292 5.44 4.50 14.24
CA GLY A 292 5.16 4.83 12.84
C GLY A 292 3.77 5.44 12.62
N ASP A 293 3.49 5.88 11.39
CA ASP A 293 2.23 6.53 11.03
C ASP A 293 1.05 5.56 10.91
N ARG A 294 1.33 4.30 10.53
CA ARG A 294 0.34 3.25 10.34
C ARG A 294 0.89 1.90 10.84
N PRO A 295 0.08 1.09 11.55
CA PRO A 295 0.50 -0.24 11.98
C PRO A 295 0.76 -1.16 10.77
N ALA A 296 1.91 -1.83 10.74
CA ALA A 296 2.26 -2.75 9.66
C ALA A 296 1.24 -3.89 9.51
N ALA A 297 0.69 -4.41 10.61
CA ALA A 297 -0.38 -5.42 10.56
C ALA A 297 -1.60 -4.94 9.73
N SER A 298 -2.03 -3.69 9.94
CA SER A 298 -3.15 -3.08 9.20
C SER A 298 -2.85 -2.85 7.73
N MET A 299 -1.57 -2.74 7.35
CA MET A 299 -1.15 -2.56 5.96
C MET A 299 -1.27 -3.86 5.14
N SER A 300 -1.36 -5.01 5.80
CA SER A 300 -1.55 -6.30 5.14
C SER A 300 -3.00 -6.77 5.29
N SER A 301 -3.80 -6.54 4.24
CA SER A 301 -5.22 -6.90 4.18
C SER A 301 -6.10 -6.28 5.29
N GLY A 302 -5.66 -5.20 5.95
CA GLY A 302 -6.42 -4.62 7.08
C GLY A 302 -6.35 -5.46 8.37
N GLY A 303 -5.24 -6.17 8.60
CA GLY A 303 -5.06 -7.01 9.78
C GLY A 303 -4.92 -6.24 11.10
N ASP A 304 -5.14 -6.97 12.19
CA ASP A 304 -4.92 -6.50 13.56
C ASP A 304 -3.98 -7.47 14.32
N LEU A 305 -3.92 -7.35 15.64
CA LEU A 305 -3.15 -8.27 16.50
C LEU A 305 -4.07 -9.05 17.45
N ASP A 306 -5.33 -9.28 17.10
CA ASP A 306 -6.31 -9.97 17.95
C ASP A 306 -6.29 -11.52 17.83
N GLY A 307 -5.43 -12.00 16.92
CA GLY A 307 -5.29 -13.41 16.59
C GLY A 307 -4.77 -13.67 15.18
N ASP A 308 -4.55 -12.60 14.40
CA ASP A 308 -4.06 -12.70 13.03
C ASP A 308 -2.70 -13.40 12.94
N LYS A 309 -2.59 -14.26 11.92
CA LYS A 309 -1.37 -14.97 11.57
C LYS A 309 -0.84 -14.45 10.24
N PHE A 310 0.47 -14.27 10.19
CA PHE A 310 1.18 -13.75 9.04
C PHE A 310 2.08 -14.82 8.45
N PHE A 311 2.00 -14.98 7.13
CA PHE A 311 3.01 -15.70 6.36
C PHE A 311 4.25 -14.82 6.31
N VAL A 312 5.32 -15.30 6.93
CA VAL A 312 6.62 -14.64 7.02
C VAL A 312 7.62 -15.46 6.23
N CYS A 313 8.20 -14.91 5.17
CA CYS A 313 9.17 -15.60 4.33
C CYS A 313 10.44 -14.77 4.17
N TRP A 314 11.59 -15.42 4.32
CA TRP A 314 12.92 -14.83 4.17
C TRP A 314 13.75 -15.56 3.09
N ASP A 315 13.08 -16.24 2.16
CA ASP A 315 13.71 -16.81 0.97
C ASP A 315 14.00 -15.69 -0.04
N SER A 316 15.28 -15.46 -0.34
CA SER A 316 15.73 -14.39 -1.24
C SER A 316 15.10 -14.44 -2.62
N ASP A 317 14.75 -15.63 -3.12
CA ASP A 317 14.16 -15.78 -4.45
C ASP A 317 12.70 -15.29 -4.49
N LEU A 318 12.04 -15.20 -3.33
CA LEU A 318 10.66 -14.77 -3.18
C LEU A 318 10.53 -13.34 -2.64
N ILE A 319 11.66 -12.65 -2.40
CA ILE A 319 11.67 -11.25 -1.99
C ILE A 319 11.71 -10.37 -3.25
N PRO A 320 10.65 -9.59 -3.55
CA PRO A 320 10.62 -8.78 -4.75
C PRO A 320 11.51 -7.53 -4.63
N SER A 321 12.05 -7.08 -5.76
CA SER A 321 12.73 -5.78 -5.90
C SER A 321 11.74 -4.62 -6.08
N SER A 322 10.56 -4.88 -6.63
CA SER A 322 9.45 -3.92 -6.73
C SER A 322 8.43 -4.15 -5.60
N ILE A 323 7.99 -3.08 -4.94
CA ILE A 323 6.92 -3.14 -3.91
C ILE A 323 5.75 -2.24 -4.31
N SER A 324 4.53 -2.58 -3.88
CA SER A 324 3.35 -1.75 -4.10
C SER A 324 2.96 -1.00 -2.82
N GLU A 325 2.42 0.21 -2.98
CA GLU A 325 1.77 0.93 -1.89
C GLU A 325 0.60 0.11 -1.32
N SER A 326 0.47 0.07 0.01
CA SER A 326 -0.58 -0.68 0.72
C SER A 326 -1.95 -0.01 0.55
N TYR A 327 -3.01 -0.82 0.42
CA TYR A 327 -4.38 -0.31 0.42
C TYR A 327 -4.79 0.19 1.81
N GLY A 328 -5.69 1.18 1.86
CA GLY A 328 -6.07 1.87 3.09
C GLY A 328 -6.86 1.01 4.09
N TYR A 329 -7.63 0.02 3.62
CA TYR A 329 -8.54 -0.79 4.45
C TYR A 329 -9.36 0.05 5.46
N PRO A 330 -10.15 1.03 4.99
CA PRO A 330 -10.92 1.88 5.89
C PRO A 330 -11.97 1.05 6.65
N ALA A 331 -12.04 1.24 7.97
CA ALA A 331 -13.01 0.52 8.81
C ALA A 331 -14.46 0.83 8.40
N ALA A 332 -15.32 -0.20 8.42
CA ALA A 332 -16.74 -0.02 8.17
C ALA A 332 -17.39 0.92 9.20
N LYS A 333 -18.19 1.87 8.71
CA LYS A 333 -18.97 2.78 9.57
C LYS A 333 -20.18 2.03 10.16
N ALA A 334 -19.97 1.31 11.26
CA ALA A 334 -21.06 0.71 12.01
C ALA A 334 -21.88 1.80 12.72
N ARG A 335 -23.21 1.77 12.58
CA ARG A 335 -24.12 2.55 13.42
C ARG A 335 -24.60 1.63 14.54
N PRO A 336 -24.04 1.73 15.76
CA PRO A 336 -24.52 0.90 16.87
C PRO A 336 -25.99 1.24 17.16
N GLU A 337 -26.85 0.22 17.18
CA GLU A 337 -28.23 0.38 17.66
C GLU A 337 -28.20 0.44 19.18
N ALA A 338 -28.76 1.51 19.75
CA ALA A 338 -28.77 1.74 21.19
C ALA A 338 -29.60 0.69 21.96
N SER A 339 -30.58 0.05 21.31
CA SER A 339 -31.40 -1.01 21.89
C SER A 339 -31.51 -2.21 20.94
N VAL A 340 -30.97 -3.36 21.36
CA VAL A 340 -31.04 -4.61 20.60
C VAL A 340 -32.43 -5.22 20.78
N THR A 341 -33.32 -4.96 19.83
CA THR A 341 -34.65 -5.59 19.77
C THR A 341 -34.63 -6.89 18.95
N ARG A 342 -35.65 -7.73 19.07
CA ARG A 342 -35.78 -8.93 18.20
C ARG A 342 -35.83 -8.55 16.71
N LYS A 343 -36.49 -7.42 16.38
CA LYS A 343 -36.56 -6.89 15.01
C LYS A 343 -35.18 -6.43 14.51
N ALA A 344 -34.38 -5.79 15.37
CA ALA A 344 -32.99 -5.45 15.08
C ALA A 344 -32.16 -6.70 14.72
N LEU A 345 -32.27 -7.77 15.53
CA LEU A 345 -31.59 -9.04 15.26
C LEU A 345 -32.04 -9.69 13.93
N ILE A 346 -33.35 -9.69 13.65
CA ILE A 346 -33.90 -10.21 12.38
C ILE A 346 -33.35 -9.39 11.20
N ASN A 347 -33.36 -8.06 11.29
CA ASN A 347 -32.84 -7.18 10.25
C ASN A 347 -31.33 -7.38 10.05
N TYR A 348 -30.57 -7.54 11.13
CA TYR A 348 -29.14 -7.84 11.08
C TYR A 348 -28.88 -9.19 10.38
N PHE A 349 -29.60 -10.24 10.78
CA PHE A 349 -29.49 -11.57 10.18
C PHE A 349 -29.90 -11.56 8.69
N ALA A 350 -30.99 -10.88 8.34
CA ALA A 350 -31.45 -10.76 6.96
C ALA A 350 -30.47 -10.00 6.04
N ARG A 351 -29.64 -9.10 6.59
CA ARG A 351 -28.60 -8.38 5.85
C ARG A 351 -27.32 -9.21 5.65
N TYR A 352 -27.11 -10.25 6.45
CA TYR A 352 -25.91 -11.07 6.41
C TYR A 352 -25.91 -11.95 5.15
N ASN A 353 -25.07 -11.59 4.16
CA ASN A 353 -25.01 -12.29 2.88
C ASN A 353 -23.56 -12.69 2.52
N ASN A 354 -23.18 -13.91 2.89
CA ASN A 354 -21.88 -14.50 2.55
C ASN A 354 -21.68 -14.77 1.04
N ALA A 355 -22.74 -14.76 0.23
CA ALA A 355 -22.63 -15.03 -1.21
C ALA A 355 -21.86 -13.91 -1.95
N SER A 356 -21.88 -12.69 -1.41
CA SER A 356 -21.20 -11.52 -1.99
C SER A 356 -19.68 -11.68 -1.99
N LEU A 357 -19.09 -12.22 -0.91
CA LEU A 357 -17.65 -12.42 -0.77
C LEU A 357 -17.11 -13.39 -1.83
N GLY A 358 -17.78 -14.55 -1.98
CA GLY A 358 -17.42 -15.55 -3.00
C GLY A 358 -17.59 -15.03 -4.42
N ARG A 359 -18.64 -14.23 -4.69
CA ARG A 359 -18.88 -13.62 -5.99
C ARG A 359 -17.78 -12.63 -6.39
N VAL A 360 -17.39 -11.74 -5.47
CA VAL A 360 -16.29 -10.79 -5.71
C VAL A 360 -14.98 -11.52 -5.96
N LYS A 361 -14.66 -12.54 -5.15
CA LYS A 361 -13.44 -13.34 -5.34
C LYS A 361 -13.39 -14.04 -6.70
N ASN A 362 -14.52 -14.60 -7.14
CA ASN A 362 -14.59 -15.24 -8.47
C ASN A 362 -14.41 -14.25 -9.61
N LEU A 363 -14.96 -13.03 -9.50
CA LEU A 363 -14.73 -11.98 -10.48
C LEU A 363 -13.27 -11.52 -10.47
N TYR A 364 -12.68 -11.36 -9.28
CA TYR A 364 -11.28 -11.00 -9.12
C TYR A 364 -10.36 -11.98 -9.86
N LEU A 365 -10.57 -13.29 -9.68
CA LEU A 365 -9.78 -14.32 -10.36
C LEU A 365 -9.93 -14.29 -11.89
N LYS A 366 -11.10 -13.88 -12.41
CA LYS A 366 -11.30 -13.73 -13.86
C LYS A 366 -10.53 -12.50 -14.39
N TRP A 367 -10.67 -11.35 -13.75
CA TRP A 367 -9.96 -10.12 -14.13
C TRP A 367 -8.45 -10.27 -14.03
N LEU A 368 -7.98 -10.95 -12.99
CA LEU A 368 -6.57 -11.25 -12.75
C LEU A 368 -5.90 -11.99 -13.92
N ARG A 369 -6.64 -12.89 -14.59
CA ARG A 369 -6.15 -13.67 -15.74
C ARG A 369 -6.11 -12.88 -17.04
N LEU A 370 -6.88 -11.80 -17.14
CA LEU A 370 -7.06 -11.03 -18.38
C LEU A 370 -6.03 -9.91 -18.52
N SER A 371 -5.70 -9.25 -17.41
CA SER A 371 -4.80 -8.10 -17.44
C SER A 371 -3.33 -8.55 -17.45
N PRO A 372 -2.48 -7.99 -18.34
CA PRO A 372 -1.04 -8.22 -18.28
C PRO A 372 -0.41 -7.67 -16.99
N LEU A 373 -1.07 -6.69 -16.33
CA LEU A 373 -0.67 -6.16 -15.03
C LEU A 373 -1.10 -7.06 -13.85
N GLY A 374 -1.86 -8.12 -14.12
CA GLY A 374 -2.40 -9.02 -13.11
C GLY A 374 -3.14 -8.28 -12.00
N ALA A 375 -2.71 -8.50 -10.76
CA ALA A 375 -3.33 -7.92 -9.57
C ALA A 375 -3.17 -6.40 -9.46
N MET A 376 -2.24 -5.80 -10.23
CA MET A 376 -2.08 -4.34 -10.31
C MET A 376 -3.13 -3.66 -11.20
N SER A 377 -3.98 -4.41 -11.92
CA SER A 377 -5.05 -3.84 -12.73
C SER A 377 -6.07 -3.05 -11.89
N ILE A 378 -6.68 -2.02 -12.50
CA ILE A 378 -7.66 -1.15 -11.83
C ILE A 378 -8.85 -1.98 -11.34
N GLU A 379 -9.30 -2.94 -12.16
CA GLU A 379 -10.43 -3.81 -11.88
C GLU A 379 -10.16 -4.72 -10.67
N CYS A 380 -8.95 -5.31 -10.58
CA CYS A 380 -8.54 -6.11 -9.44
C CYS A 380 -8.46 -5.28 -8.15
N GLN A 381 -7.93 -4.06 -8.22
CA GLN A 381 -7.84 -3.16 -7.05
C GLN A 381 -9.24 -2.71 -6.56
N GLU A 382 -10.16 -2.40 -7.47
CA GLU A 382 -11.55 -2.08 -7.11
C GLU A 382 -12.28 -3.29 -6.50
N LEU A 383 -12.04 -4.50 -7.02
CA LEU A 383 -12.58 -5.74 -6.45
C LEU A 383 -11.99 -6.04 -5.07
N ASN A 384 -10.72 -5.73 -4.82
CA ASN A 384 -10.13 -5.80 -3.48
C ASN A 384 -10.86 -4.85 -2.50
N ALA A 385 -11.17 -3.62 -2.90
CA ALA A 385 -11.93 -2.69 -2.06
C ALA A 385 -13.33 -3.23 -1.74
N LEU A 386 -14.05 -3.79 -2.73
CA LEU A 386 -15.34 -4.44 -2.50
C LEU A 386 -15.23 -5.70 -1.62
N HIS A 387 -14.13 -6.45 -1.74
CA HIS A 387 -13.87 -7.61 -0.91
C HIS A 387 -13.66 -7.18 0.55
N SER A 388 -12.87 -6.14 0.80
CA SER A 388 -12.67 -5.54 2.13
C SER A 388 -14.00 -5.14 2.76
N ASP A 389 -14.84 -4.38 2.05
CA ASP A 389 -16.16 -3.98 2.55
C ASP A 389 -17.04 -5.18 2.89
N SER A 390 -16.95 -6.26 2.11
CA SER A 390 -17.73 -7.49 2.33
C SER A 390 -17.29 -8.27 3.56
N VAL A 391 -15.99 -8.26 3.91
CA VAL A 391 -15.47 -8.95 5.11
C VAL A 391 -16.08 -8.35 6.38
N ASP A 392 -16.28 -7.03 6.41
CA ASP A 392 -16.91 -6.32 7.52
C ASP A 392 -18.45 -6.45 7.53
N GLY A 393 -19.02 -7.26 6.63
CA GLY A 393 -20.46 -7.49 6.53
C GLY A 393 -21.24 -6.31 5.95
N ALA A 394 -20.57 -5.34 5.31
CA ALA A 394 -21.24 -4.25 4.64
C ALA A 394 -21.94 -4.75 3.35
N PRO A 395 -23.16 -4.27 3.05
CA PRO A 395 -23.81 -4.58 1.78
C PRO A 395 -22.99 -3.96 0.63
N ILE A 396 -22.60 -4.80 -0.33
CA ILE A 396 -21.84 -4.34 -1.50
C ILE A 396 -22.70 -4.36 -2.77
N PHE A 397 -22.45 -3.37 -3.63
CA PHE A 397 -22.95 -3.33 -4.99
C PHE A 397 -21.75 -3.41 -5.94
N ILE A 398 -21.70 -4.46 -6.75
CA ILE A 398 -20.65 -4.64 -7.77
C ILE A 398 -21.10 -3.85 -9.02
N PRO A 399 -20.34 -2.84 -9.48
CA PRO A 399 -20.68 -2.10 -10.70
C PRO A 399 -20.66 -2.97 -11.96
N ASP A 400 -21.47 -2.61 -12.95
CA ASP A 400 -21.65 -3.43 -14.16
C ASP A 400 -20.34 -3.61 -14.95
N LYS A 401 -19.45 -2.60 -14.94
CA LYS A 401 -18.10 -2.67 -15.56
C LYS A 401 -17.24 -3.83 -15.02
N LEU A 402 -17.48 -4.27 -13.78
CA LEU A 402 -16.72 -5.36 -13.14
C LEU A 402 -17.42 -6.73 -13.24
N ARG A 403 -18.71 -6.77 -13.62
CA ARG A 403 -19.52 -8.00 -13.64
C ARG A 403 -19.24 -8.90 -14.83
N SER A 404 -18.91 -8.30 -15.96
CA SER A 404 -18.78 -8.99 -17.25
C SER A 404 -17.35 -8.89 -17.77
N PRO A 405 -16.39 -9.64 -17.20
CA PRO A 405 -15.04 -9.70 -17.74
C PRO A 405 -15.06 -10.28 -19.16
N PRO A 406 -14.26 -9.74 -20.10
CA PRO A 406 -14.13 -10.30 -21.44
C PRO A 406 -13.56 -11.73 -21.41
N ALA A 407 -13.76 -12.49 -22.49
CA ALA A 407 -13.15 -13.82 -22.61
C ALA A 407 -11.61 -13.68 -22.75
N PRO A 408 -10.81 -14.55 -22.10
CA PRO A 408 -9.37 -14.57 -22.31
C PRO A 408 -9.05 -14.93 -23.76
N ALA A 409 -7.95 -14.38 -24.29
CA ALA A 409 -7.47 -14.73 -25.61
C ALA A 409 -7.08 -16.21 -25.68
N ASP A 410 -7.39 -16.87 -26.80
CA ASP A 410 -7.09 -18.29 -27.00
C ASP A 410 -5.57 -18.56 -26.82
N GLY A 411 -5.24 -19.48 -25.92
CA GLY A 411 -3.86 -19.88 -25.63
C GLY A 411 -3.12 -19.09 -24.54
N SER A 412 -3.75 -18.13 -23.86
CA SER A 412 -3.09 -17.42 -22.74
C SER A 412 -2.83 -18.37 -21.56
N THR A 413 -1.56 -18.63 -21.24
CA THR A 413 -1.16 -19.43 -20.07
C THR A 413 -0.89 -18.54 -18.86
N PHE A 414 -1.55 -18.82 -17.73
CA PHE A 414 -1.31 -18.11 -16.47
C PHE A 414 -0.47 -18.96 -15.51
N ILE A 415 0.28 -18.33 -14.60
CA ILE A 415 1.21 -19.03 -13.69
C ILE A 415 0.55 -20.14 -12.86
N LEU A 416 -0.69 -19.96 -12.42
CA LEU A 416 -1.42 -21.00 -11.68
C LEU A 416 -1.68 -22.26 -12.52
N ASP A 417 -1.87 -22.09 -13.83
CA ASP A 417 -2.11 -23.20 -14.75
C ASP A 417 -0.80 -23.96 -15.02
N LEU A 418 0.34 -23.25 -15.12
CA LEU A 418 1.68 -23.84 -15.22
C LEU A 418 2.04 -24.66 -13.97
N LEU A 419 1.81 -24.10 -12.77
CA LEU A 419 2.03 -24.80 -11.51
C LEU A 419 1.16 -26.05 -11.41
N GLN A 420 -0.11 -25.97 -11.82
CA GLN A 420 -0.99 -27.13 -11.81
C GLN A 420 -0.53 -28.22 -12.80
N ALA A 421 -0.05 -27.85 -13.98
CA ALA A 421 0.49 -28.79 -14.96
C ALA A 421 1.72 -29.54 -14.43
N GLN A 422 2.67 -28.83 -13.82
CA GLN A 422 3.87 -29.43 -13.22
C GLN A 422 3.51 -30.38 -12.07
N ALA A 423 2.59 -29.99 -11.19
CA ALA A 423 2.15 -30.83 -10.07
C ALA A 423 1.45 -32.13 -10.54
N ARG A 424 0.64 -32.05 -11.61
CA ARG A 424 0.01 -33.22 -12.25
C ARG A 424 1.07 -34.17 -12.81
N ALA A 425 1.97 -33.66 -13.66
CA ALA A 425 3.02 -34.45 -14.29
C ALA A 425 3.91 -35.16 -13.26
N PHE A 426 4.31 -34.46 -12.19
CA PHE A 426 5.10 -35.05 -11.11
C PHE A 426 4.34 -36.15 -10.36
N THR A 427 3.08 -35.91 -10.01
CA THR A 427 2.30 -36.87 -9.21
C THR A 427 2.02 -38.16 -9.99
N GLU A 428 1.76 -38.06 -11.30
CA GLU A 428 1.58 -39.22 -12.18
C GLU A 428 2.88 -40.04 -12.27
N LYS A 429 4.02 -39.37 -12.47
CA LYS A 429 5.35 -40.00 -12.46
C LYS A 429 5.65 -40.69 -11.12
N PHE A 430 5.43 -40.01 -10.00
CA PHE A 430 5.68 -40.55 -8.66
C PHE A 430 4.81 -41.79 -8.36
N LYS A 431 3.54 -41.77 -8.78
CA LYS A 431 2.64 -42.93 -8.66
C LYS A 431 3.15 -44.13 -9.46
N ALA A 432 3.62 -43.90 -10.68
CA ALA A 432 4.17 -44.96 -11.54
C ALA A 432 5.45 -45.58 -10.93
N GLU A 433 6.39 -44.75 -10.47
CA GLU A 433 7.65 -45.22 -9.85
C GLU A 433 7.39 -46.03 -8.57
N ARG A 434 6.44 -45.59 -7.73
CA ARG A 434 6.09 -46.28 -6.50
C ARG A 434 5.35 -47.60 -6.74
N ALA A 435 4.55 -47.69 -7.81
CA ALA A 435 3.94 -48.95 -8.23
C ALA A 435 5.00 -49.97 -8.72
N ALA A 436 6.08 -49.49 -9.33
CA ALA A 436 7.19 -50.32 -9.81
C ALA A 436 8.12 -50.80 -8.67
N ASN A 437 8.30 -50.01 -7.60
CA ASN A 437 9.17 -50.34 -6.46
C ASN A 437 8.44 -50.22 -5.11
N PRO A 438 7.70 -51.26 -4.67
CA PRO A 438 7.17 -51.33 -3.31
C PRO A 438 8.31 -51.32 -2.30
N LEU A 439 8.19 -50.52 -1.23
CA LEU A 439 9.19 -50.33 -0.15
C LEU A 439 9.90 -51.66 0.22
N ARG A 440 11.18 -51.82 -0.18
CA ARG A 440 11.98 -53.01 0.14
C ARG A 440 12.51 -52.95 1.57
N SER A 441 12.26 -54.02 2.32
CA SER A 441 12.82 -54.28 3.65
C SER A 441 14.29 -54.66 3.56
N ASN A 442 15.19 -53.78 3.99
CA ASN A 442 16.54 -54.20 4.41
C ASN A 442 16.72 -53.76 5.86
N GLY A 443 16.41 -54.68 6.77
CA GLY A 443 16.80 -54.57 8.16
C GLY A 443 18.27 -54.96 8.31
N THR A 444 19.05 -54.12 8.97
CA THR A 444 20.33 -54.54 9.55
C THR A 444 20.49 -53.78 10.87
N ARG A 445 20.07 -54.42 11.97
CA ARG A 445 20.41 -53.97 13.32
C ARG A 445 21.88 -54.29 13.56
N ILE A 446 22.68 -53.29 13.94
CA ILE A 446 24.03 -53.49 14.46
C ILE A 446 24.04 -53.06 15.92
N ASN A 447 24.27 -54.03 16.81
CA ASN A 447 24.68 -53.84 18.19
C ASN A 447 26.15 -54.23 18.25
N LYS A 448 27.06 -53.27 18.50
CA LYS A 448 28.44 -53.51 18.96
C LYS A 448 28.94 -52.28 19.74
N SER A 449 29.78 -52.53 20.73
CA SER A 449 30.41 -51.54 21.59
C SER A 449 31.38 -50.65 20.80
N LEU A 450 31.29 -49.32 21.02
CA LEU A 450 31.97 -48.27 20.26
C LEU A 450 33.51 -48.32 20.35
N ASP A 451 34.18 -48.54 19.21
CA ASP A 451 35.62 -48.32 19.01
C ASP A 451 35.97 -46.84 18.71
N GLU A 452 37.26 -46.48 18.67
CA GLU A 452 37.74 -45.10 18.44
C GLU A 452 37.36 -44.56 17.04
N GLU A 453 37.41 -45.42 16.02
CA GLU A 453 36.91 -45.10 14.66
C GLU A 453 35.40 -44.90 14.64
N GLU A 454 34.64 -45.67 15.43
CA GLU A 454 33.19 -45.54 15.54
C GLU A 454 32.78 -44.32 16.37
N LEU A 455 33.58 -43.87 17.35
CA LEU A 455 33.38 -42.60 18.06
C LEU A 455 33.66 -41.41 17.14
N LEU A 456 34.72 -41.48 16.33
CA LEU A 456 34.99 -40.49 15.27
C LEU A 456 33.87 -40.48 14.23
N GLU A 457 33.33 -41.64 13.88
CA GLU A 457 32.16 -41.75 13.01
C GLU A 457 30.90 -41.21 13.68
N LEU A 458 30.67 -41.47 14.98
CA LEU A 458 29.54 -40.96 15.79
C LEU A 458 29.57 -39.43 15.90
N LEU A 459 30.74 -38.85 16.20
CA LEU A 459 30.99 -37.42 16.30
C LEU A 459 31.00 -36.73 14.92
N SER A 460 31.41 -37.44 13.87
CA SER A 460 31.41 -36.93 12.48
C SER A 460 30.11 -37.22 11.73
N SER A 461 29.21 -38.04 12.30
CA SER A 461 27.96 -38.47 11.65
C SER A 461 26.99 -37.32 11.51
N LYS A 462 26.41 -37.20 10.30
CA LYS A 462 25.39 -36.20 9.98
C LYS A 462 24.00 -36.53 10.57
N SER A 463 23.84 -37.69 11.22
CA SER A 463 22.54 -38.35 11.44
C SER A 463 22.47 -39.10 12.79
N LEU A 464 22.43 -38.39 13.91
CA LEU A 464 22.04 -39.00 15.19
C LEU A 464 21.14 -38.08 16.02
N ALA A 465 20.15 -38.69 16.66
CA ALA A 465 19.10 -38.06 17.47
C ALA A 465 19.56 -37.70 18.89
N MET A 466 20.69 -36.99 19.04
CA MET A 466 21.21 -36.57 20.34
C MET A 466 21.59 -35.08 20.34
N SER A 467 21.42 -34.42 21.49
CA SER A 467 21.86 -33.04 21.66
C SER A 467 23.40 -32.96 21.63
N GLU A 468 23.94 -31.85 21.13
CA GLU A 468 25.40 -31.69 21.04
C GLU A 468 26.08 -31.70 22.42
N PHE A 469 25.37 -31.23 23.46
CA PHE A 469 25.83 -31.31 24.84
C PHE A 469 25.98 -32.76 25.31
N THR A 470 25.05 -33.64 24.95
CA THR A 470 25.12 -35.09 25.27
C THR A 470 26.27 -35.78 24.52
N ARG A 471 26.56 -35.37 23.28
CA ARG A 471 27.73 -35.85 22.53
C ARG A 471 29.04 -35.45 23.19
N LEU A 472 29.08 -34.22 23.70
CA LEU A 472 30.22 -33.69 24.44
C LEU A 472 30.45 -34.45 25.74
N GLU A 473 29.40 -34.73 26.52
CA GLU A 473 29.48 -35.57 27.73
C GLU A 473 30.00 -36.99 27.43
N LEU A 474 29.55 -37.60 26.32
CA LEU A 474 30.01 -38.92 25.89
C LEU A 474 31.48 -38.92 25.47
N LEU A 475 31.93 -37.89 24.74
CA LEU A 475 33.33 -37.70 24.37
C LEU A 475 34.22 -37.55 25.62
N PHE A 476 33.85 -36.67 26.54
CA PHE A 476 34.64 -36.45 27.76
C PHE A 476 34.67 -37.69 28.66
N ARG A 477 33.56 -38.44 28.76
CA ARG A 477 33.54 -39.72 29.49
C ARG A 477 34.50 -40.73 28.85
N TYR A 478 34.48 -40.87 27.52
CA TYR A 478 35.38 -41.75 26.78
C TYR A 478 36.86 -41.36 26.97
N CYS A 479 37.20 -40.07 26.80
CA CYS A 479 38.55 -39.56 26.97
C CYS A 479 39.06 -39.72 28.41
N THR A 480 38.18 -39.56 29.41
CA THR A 480 38.53 -39.73 30.84
C THR A 480 38.77 -41.19 31.20
N GLU A 481 37.93 -42.11 30.72
CA GLU A 481 38.06 -43.55 30.96
C GLU A 481 39.33 -44.15 30.31
N ARG A 482 39.82 -43.55 29.22
CA ARG A 482 40.99 -44.05 28.44
C ARG A 482 42.24 -43.17 28.50
N GLN A 483 42.22 -42.06 29.24
CA GLN A 483 43.32 -41.09 29.33
C GLN A 483 43.78 -40.52 27.98
N ILE A 484 42.83 -40.19 27.08
CA ILE A 484 43.10 -39.62 25.75
C ILE A 484 42.84 -38.11 25.78
N ASP A 485 43.70 -37.30 25.13
CA ASP A 485 43.50 -35.84 25.03
C ASP A 485 42.27 -35.50 24.16
N PRO A 486 41.27 -34.77 24.70
CA PRO A 486 40.06 -34.42 23.96
C PRO A 486 40.28 -33.36 22.85
N ASN A 487 41.43 -32.65 22.81
CA ASN A 487 41.70 -31.59 21.83
C ASN A 487 41.60 -32.06 20.37
N GLY A 488 42.00 -33.30 20.08
CA GLY A 488 41.89 -33.88 18.73
C GLY A 488 40.46 -34.00 18.22
N PHE A 489 39.47 -34.03 19.13
CA PHE A 489 38.06 -34.21 18.82
C PHE A 489 37.26 -32.90 18.83
N PHE A 490 37.80 -31.79 19.35
CA PHE A 490 37.11 -30.48 19.39
C PHE A 490 36.68 -29.92 18.04
N PRO A 491 37.41 -30.14 16.93
CA PRO A 491 36.92 -29.77 15.60
C PRO A 491 35.62 -30.49 15.21
N HIS A 492 35.26 -31.60 15.89
CA HIS A 492 34.06 -32.41 15.61
C HIS A 492 32.85 -32.02 16.45
N ILE A 493 33.00 -31.07 17.38
CA ILE A 493 31.94 -30.62 18.30
C ILE A 493 31.37 -29.27 17.86
N ASN A 494 30.03 -29.15 17.83
CA ASN A 494 29.32 -27.91 17.58
C ASN A 494 29.05 -27.11 18.87
N TRP A 495 30.04 -26.33 19.29
CA TRP A 495 29.97 -25.47 20.49
C TRP A 495 28.81 -24.46 20.50
N ASP A 496 28.19 -24.16 19.34
CA ASP A 496 27.04 -23.25 19.27
C ASP A 496 25.71 -23.85 19.71
N ALA A 497 25.55 -25.18 19.61
CA ALA A 497 24.35 -25.87 20.06
C ALA A 497 24.21 -25.90 21.60
N LEU A 498 25.25 -25.46 22.31
CA LEU A 498 25.26 -25.29 23.76
C LEU A 498 24.60 -23.96 24.15
N THR A 499 23.66 -24.02 25.08
CA THR A 499 23.11 -22.83 25.76
C THR A 499 24.18 -22.10 26.57
N ASN A 500 23.96 -20.82 26.92
CA ASN A 500 24.92 -20.05 27.73
C ASN A 500 25.25 -20.73 29.08
N LEU A 501 24.27 -21.38 29.71
CA LEU A 501 24.47 -22.18 30.92
C LEU A 501 25.35 -23.41 30.66
N GLN A 502 25.15 -24.10 29.55
CA GLN A 502 25.99 -25.24 29.15
C GLN A 502 27.41 -24.81 28.76
N ARG A 503 27.57 -23.66 28.11
CA ARG A 503 28.89 -23.10 27.80
C ARG A 503 29.66 -22.75 29.07
N HIS A 504 29.02 -22.08 30.03
CA HIS A 504 29.60 -21.87 31.36
C HIS A 504 29.87 -23.17 32.12
N PHE A 505 29.03 -24.20 31.94
CA PHE A 505 29.28 -25.51 32.54
C PHE A 505 30.55 -26.16 31.96
N VAL A 506 30.72 -26.15 30.63
CA VAL A 506 31.94 -26.65 29.99
C VAL A 506 33.17 -25.86 30.45
N GLU A 507 33.07 -24.53 30.46
CA GLU A 507 34.14 -23.60 30.82
C GLU A 507 34.60 -23.76 32.28
N ASN A 508 33.66 -23.95 33.22
CA ASN A 508 33.97 -24.02 34.65
C ASN A 508 34.21 -25.44 35.18
N PHE A 509 33.66 -26.48 34.54
CA PHE A 509 33.69 -27.85 35.09
C PHE A 509 34.39 -28.88 34.19
N LEU A 510 34.52 -28.66 32.88
CA LEU A 510 35.09 -29.64 31.94
C LEU A 510 36.45 -29.20 31.35
N LEU A 511 36.77 -27.90 31.32
CA LEU A 511 38.02 -27.37 30.76
C LEU A 511 38.81 -26.42 31.69
N PRO A 512 39.08 -26.73 32.98
CA PRO A 512 39.72 -25.77 33.87
C PRO A 512 41.22 -25.50 33.57
N PHE A 513 41.82 -26.23 32.62
CA PHE A 513 43.28 -26.28 32.41
C PHE A 513 43.78 -25.85 31.02
N TYR A 514 42.93 -25.26 30.17
CA TYR A 514 43.31 -24.92 28.78
C TYR A 514 42.91 -23.49 28.40
N GLU A 515 43.88 -22.68 27.93
CA GLU A 515 43.66 -21.31 27.45
C GLU A 515 42.95 -21.28 26.10
N THR A 516 41.61 -21.32 26.09
CA THR A 516 40.81 -21.12 24.86
C THR A 516 39.94 -19.87 24.95
N GLY A 517 40.57 -18.72 25.18
CA GLY A 517 39.90 -17.41 25.22
C GLY A 517 39.58 -16.77 23.84
N PRO A 518 40.41 -16.88 22.79
CA PRO A 518 40.17 -16.12 21.54
C PRO A 518 39.40 -16.87 20.44
N VAL A 519 39.20 -18.18 20.54
CA VAL A 519 38.69 -19.03 19.43
C VAL A 519 37.16 -18.92 19.22
N ILE A 520 36.47 -18.17 20.09
CA ILE A 520 35.00 -18.17 20.18
C ILE A 520 34.32 -17.02 19.41
N TRP A 521 35.04 -16.00 18.89
CA TRP A 521 34.44 -14.77 18.33
C TRP A 521 35.00 -14.27 16.97
N ASN A 522 34.23 -13.38 16.31
CA ASN A 522 34.40 -12.84 14.94
C ASN A 522 35.75 -12.11 14.69
N SER A 523 36.68 -12.75 13.96
CA SER A 523 38.00 -12.18 13.66
C SER A 523 37.98 -10.93 12.79
N LEU A 524 36.89 -10.61 12.08
CA LEU A 524 36.82 -9.35 11.30
C LEU A 524 36.85 -8.12 12.20
N ARG A 525 36.38 -8.22 13.45
CA ARG A 525 36.45 -7.11 14.43
C ARG A 525 37.88 -6.76 14.84
N GLN A 526 38.82 -7.66 14.57
CA GLN A 526 40.24 -7.47 14.82
C GLN A 526 41.00 -7.12 13.53
N SER A 527 40.29 -6.93 12.40
CA SER A 527 40.86 -6.56 11.09
C SER A 527 41.83 -5.38 11.22
N ASP A 528 43.03 -5.50 10.66
CA ASP A 528 44.00 -4.41 10.54
C ASP A 528 43.62 -3.46 9.39
N ILE A 529 42.66 -3.85 8.56
CA ILE A 529 42.19 -3.13 7.37
C ILE A 529 40.83 -2.46 7.60
N LEU A 530 39.85 -3.20 8.13
CA LEU A 530 38.45 -2.78 8.27
C LEU A 530 38.20 -2.14 9.63
N ARG A 531 37.49 -1.00 9.65
CA ARG A 531 37.04 -0.36 10.89
C ARG A 531 35.72 -0.97 11.37
N ASN A 532 35.43 -0.85 12.66
CA ASN A 532 34.13 -1.28 13.22
C ASN A 532 32.92 -0.58 12.55
N SER A 533 33.08 0.66 12.09
CA SER A 533 32.08 1.38 11.29
C SER A 533 31.78 0.68 9.97
N ASP A 534 32.82 0.15 9.32
CA ASP A 534 32.74 -0.50 8.02
C ASP A 534 32.05 -1.86 8.17
N LEU A 535 32.43 -2.60 9.22
CA LEU A 535 31.76 -3.86 9.59
C LEU A 535 30.28 -3.66 9.92
N ALA A 536 29.93 -2.55 10.59
CA ALA A 536 28.54 -2.22 10.87
C ALA A 536 27.77 -1.84 9.58
N ALA A 537 28.39 -1.05 8.69
CA ALA A 537 27.78 -0.64 7.42
C ALA A 537 27.51 -1.80 6.46
N HIS A 538 28.31 -2.87 6.53
CA HIS A 538 28.19 -4.06 5.70
C HIS A 538 27.57 -5.27 6.43
N ASN A 539 26.97 -5.08 7.60
CA ASN A 539 26.34 -6.13 8.43
C ASN A 539 27.27 -7.28 8.85
N LEU A 540 28.59 -7.04 8.86
CA LEU A 540 29.63 -8.00 9.26
C LEU A 540 30.05 -7.86 10.72
N ALA A 541 29.54 -6.85 11.44
CA ALA A 541 29.82 -6.65 12.86
C ALA A 541 29.14 -7.67 13.80
N GLY A 542 28.26 -8.53 13.29
CA GLY A 542 27.57 -9.58 14.07
C GLY A 542 28.49 -10.71 14.55
N PRO A 543 27.97 -11.71 15.29
CA PRO A 543 28.73 -12.87 15.74
C PRO A 543 28.94 -13.87 14.58
N ILE A 544 29.78 -13.50 13.61
CA ILE A 544 30.18 -14.36 12.48
C ILE A 544 31.49 -15.05 12.86
N ARG A 545 31.55 -16.38 12.82
CA ARG A 545 32.75 -17.15 13.22
C ARG A 545 33.82 -17.23 12.13
N LEU A 546 34.31 -16.08 11.72
CA LEU A 546 35.49 -15.98 10.86
C LEU A 546 36.74 -16.13 11.71
N GLN A 547 37.70 -16.94 11.25
CA GLN A 547 39.05 -17.06 11.79
C GLN A 547 40.02 -16.34 10.84
N ARG A 548 40.92 -15.52 11.39
CA ARG A 548 41.98 -14.89 10.59
C ARG A 548 43.03 -15.95 10.28
N LEU A 549 43.19 -16.27 9.00
CA LEU A 549 44.17 -17.22 8.51
C LEU A 549 45.49 -16.54 8.10
N TYR A 550 45.42 -15.29 7.65
CA TYR A 550 46.58 -14.53 7.19
C TYR A 550 46.33 -13.02 7.33
N SER A 551 47.38 -12.28 7.71
CA SER A 551 47.46 -10.82 7.62
C SER A 551 48.81 -10.44 7.03
N SER A 552 48.80 -9.53 6.05
CA SER A 552 50.03 -9.01 5.43
C SER A 552 50.89 -8.20 6.39
N LYS A 553 50.31 -7.71 7.49
CA LYS A 553 51.05 -7.02 8.55
C LYS A 553 51.95 -7.97 9.35
N ASP A 554 51.49 -9.20 9.57
CA ASP A 554 52.19 -10.19 10.38
C ASP A 554 53.18 -11.02 9.55
N GLU A 555 52.80 -11.44 8.34
CA GLU A 555 53.58 -12.37 7.51
C GLU A 555 54.15 -11.76 6.21
N GLY A 556 53.85 -10.49 5.92
CA GLY A 556 54.28 -9.79 4.70
C GLY A 556 53.51 -10.20 3.43
N LEU A 557 53.49 -9.32 2.42
CA LEU A 557 52.74 -9.52 1.16
C LEU A 557 53.27 -10.68 0.29
N SER A 558 54.56 -11.00 0.40
CA SER A 558 55.21 -12.06 -0.38
C SER A 558 54.66 -13.47 -0.06
N ALA A 559 54.11 -13.65 1.14
CA ALA A 559 53.51 -14.89 1.64
C ALA A 559 52.06 -15.11 1.19
N PHE A 560 51.39 -14.09 0.64
CA PHE A 560 49.96 -14.12 0.31
C PHE A 560 49.58 -15.32 -0.55
N PHE A 561 50.23 -15.54 -1.70
CA PHE A 561 49.85 -16.61 -2.63
C PHE A 561 50.04 -18.02 -2.04
N ARG A 562 51.00 -18.20 -1.13
CA ARG A 562 51.22 -19.45 -0.41
C ARG A 562 50.09 -19.71 0.61
N ARG A 563 49.64 -18.68 1.32
CA ARG A 563 48.49 -18.77 2.25
C ARG A 563 47.16 -18.90 1.51
N LEU A 564 47.04 -18.27 0.35
CA LEU A 564 45.90 -18.39 -0.54
C LEU A 564 45.74 -19.83 -1.06
N GLU A 565 46.83 -20.50 -1.45
CA GLU A 565 46.81 -21.91 -1.84
C GLU A 565 46.22 -22.79 -0.73
N TYR A 566 46.70 -22.60 0.50
CA TYR A 566 46.20 -23.30 1.67
C TYR A 566 44.70 -23.02 1.91
N ALA A 567 44.29 -21.74 1.81
CA ALA A 567 42.91 -21.34 2.01
C ALA A 567 41.94 -21.94 0.97
N ILE A 568 42.32 -21.91 -0.31
CA ILE A 568 41.52 -22.38 -1.44
C ILE A 568 41.31 -23.90 -1.37
N ARG A 569 42.37 -24.66 -1.05
CA ARG A 569 42.31 -26.13 -0.98
C ARG A 569 41.47 -26.63 0.21
N LEU A 570 41.51 -25.93 1.35
CA LEU A 570 40.98 -26.46 2.60
C LEU A 570 39.66 -25.85 3.04
N PHE A 571 39.30 -24.62 2.63
CA PHE A 571 38.12 -23.94 3.15
C PHE A 571 37.10 -23.64 2.05
N GLN A 572 35.86 -24.05 2.29
CA GLN A 572 34.74 -23.76 1.41
C GLN A 572 34.40 -22.26 1.44
N ARG A 573 34.44 -21.67 2.64
CA ARG A 573 33.97 -20.31 2.92
C ARG A 573 35.12 -19.45 3.39
N MET A 574 35.46 -18.42 2.60
CA MET A 574 36.56 -17.51 2.90
C MET A 574 36.25 -16.09 2.45
N VAL A 575 36.84 -15.12 3.14
CA VAL A 575 36.80 -13.69 2.86
C VAL A 575 38.23 -13.21 2.67
N ILE A 576 38.53 -12.62 1.52
CA ILE A 576 39.79 -11.92 1.26
C ILE A 576 39.51 -10.43 1.37
N VAL A 577 40.27 -9.72 2.20
CA VAL A 577 40.17 -8.26 2.34
C VAL A 577 41.41 -7.64 1.72
N LEU A 578 41.22 -6.74 0.77
CA LEU A 578 42.27 -6.07 0.01
C LEU A 578 42.19 -4.56 0.23
N LYS A 579 43.23 -3.97 0.80
CA LYS A 579 43.37 -2.51 0.89
C LYS A 579 44.20 -2.02 -0.29
N ILE A 580 43.57 -1.33 -1.23
CA ILE A 580 44.25 -0.83 -2.44
C ILE A 580 44.89 0.52 -2.11
N ASP A 581 44.09 1.48 -1.68
CA ASP A 581 44.52 2.80 -1.24
C ASP A 581 43.61 3.33 -0.12
N SER A 582 43.70 4.63 0.20
CA SER A 582 42.84 5.28 1.19
C SER A 582 41.38 5.45 0.75
N ARG A 583 41.05 5.21 -0.52
CA ARG A 583 39.72 5.50 -1.12
C ARG A 583 38.83 4.26 -1.19
N CYS A 584 39.38 3.06 -1.40
CA CYS A 584 38.59 1.81 -1.41
C CYS A 584 39.35 0.60 -0.86
N THR A 585 38.62 -0.18 -0.07
CA THR A 585 38.95 -1.54 0.35
C THR A 585 38.03 -2.51 -0.38
N ILE A 586 38.57 -3.56 -0.99
CA ILE A 586 37.80 -4.59 -1.68
C ILE A 586 37.71 -5.83 -0.81
N MET A 587 36.51 -6.35 -0.58
CA MET A 587 36.29 -7.64 0.06
C MET A 587 35.79 -8.65 -0.96
N ILE A 588 36.45 -9.79 -1.07
CA ILE A 588 36.08 -10.90 -1.95
C ILE A 588 35.62 -12.06 -1.09
N TYR A 589 34.37 -12.45 -1.23
CA TYR A 589 33.76 -13.56 -0.51
C TYR A 589 33.60 -14.77 -1.44
N LYS A 590 34.02 -15.96 -0.99
CA LYS A 590 33.90 -17.22 -1.72
C LYS A 590 33.07 -18.22 -0.90
N THR A 591 32.14 -18.92 -1.56
CA THR A 591 31.22 -19.90 -0.94
C THR A 591 31.32 -21.32 -1.47
N SER A 592 32.10 -21.59 -2.52
CA SER A 592 32.25 -22.93 -3.09
C SER A 592 33.65 -23.46 -2.89
N MET A 593 33.88 -24.78 -2.99
CA MET A 593 35.24 -25.29 -3.14
C MET A 593 35.76 -24.94 -4.55
N CYS A 594 37.06 -24.67 -4.67
CA CYS A 594 37.71 -24.37 -5.95
C CYS A 594 39.00 -25.19 -6.07
N SER A 595 39.30 -25.63 -7.29
CA SER A 595 40.56 -26.31 -7.60
C SER A 595 41.70 -25.29 -7.68
N TRP A 596 42.90 -25.69 -7.24
CA TRP A 596 44.12 -24.92 -7.44
C TRP A 596 44.69 -25.18 -8.83
N ASP A 597 45.15 -24.13 -9.50
CA ASP A 597 45.70 -24.12 -10.87
C ASP A 597 44.73 -24.57 -11.98
N GLU A 598 43.43 -24.50 -11.71
CA GLU A 598 42.37 -24.81 -12.67
C GLU A 598 41.31 -23.69 -12.70
N ASP A 599 40.57 -23.59 -13.81
CA ASP A 599 39.45 -22.67 -13.95
C ASP A 599 38.21 -23.24 -13.24
N SER A 600 37.87 -22.68 -12.07
CA SER A 600 36.71 -23.14 -11.28
C SER A 600 35.45 -22.33 -11.61
N PRO A 601 34.34 -22.95 -12.07
CA PRO A 601 33.06 -22.26 -12.22
C PRO A 601 32.52 -21.90 -10.85
N VAL A 602 32.35 -20.61 -10.58
CA VAL A 602 31.89 -20.11 -9.27
C VAL A 602 30.51 -19.46 -9.32
N GLY A 603 30.07 -18.93 -10.46
CA GLY A 603 28.73 -18.33 -10.61
C GLY A 603 28.46 -17.25 -9.56
N ALA A 604 27.32 -17.33 -8.85
CA ALA A 604 27.00 -16.45 -7.73
C ALA A 604 27.76 -16.78 -6.41
N GLY A 605 28.61 -17.80 -6.43
CA GLY A 605 29.37 -18.30 -5.29
C GLY A 605 30.61 -17.48 -4.94
N VAL A 606 30.99 -16.50 -5.77
CA VAL A 606 31.97 -15.46 -5.42
C VAL A 606 31.31 -14.09 -5.50
N ARG A 607 31.42 -13.30 -4.42
CA ARG A 607 30.86 -11.95 -4.32
C ARG A 607 31.97 -10.95 -4.00
N VAL A 608 31.84 -9.75 -4.55
CA VAL A 608 32.83 -8.68 -4.38
C VAL A 608 32.13 -7.45 -3.84
N LEU A 609 32.68 -6.88 -2.77
CA LEU A 609 32.20 -5.67 -2.11
C LEU A 609 33.32 -4.62 -2.15
N CYS A 610 33.00 -3.36 -2.51
CA CYS A 610 33.90 -2.23 -2.25
C CYS A 610 33.40 -1.44 -1.04
N VAL A 611 34.30 -1.18 -0.11
CA VAL A 611 34.13 -0.36 1.09
C VAL A 611 34.90 0.93 0.87
N THR A 612 34.22 2.07 0.93
CA THR A 612 34.84 3.41 0.75
C THR A 612 34.84 4.19 2.05
N ASP A 613 35.85 5.02 2.29
CA ASP A 613 35.99 5.75 3.55
C ASP A 613 34.81 6.73 3.79
N ALA A 614 34.34 6.79 5.04
CA ALA A 614 33.02 7.28 5.41
C ALA A 614 32.88 8.81 5.34
N ALA A 615 32.32 9.33 4.24
CA ALA A 615 31.76 10.70 4.19
C ALA A 615 30.51 10.84 3.29
N SER A 616 30.13 9.80 2.54
CA SER A 616 28.96 9.88 1.67
C SER A 616 27.99 8.73 1.93
N SER A 617 26.72 9.08 2.15
CA SER A 617 25.56 8.18 2.06
C SER A 617 25.45 7.49 0.68
N LEU A 618 26.33 7.83 -0.27
CA LEU A 618 26.42 7.31 -1.62
C LEU A 618 27.16 5.96 -1.75
N GLY A 619 27.96 5.54 -0.76
CA GLY A 619 28.81 4.32 -0.83
C GLY A 619 28.16 3.03 -0.31
N ARG A 620 26.91 3.08 0.19
CA ARG A 620 26.23 1.88 0.70
C ARG A 620 25.89 0.96 -0.47
N GLN A 621 26.62 -0.15 -0.58
CA GLN A 621 26.28 -1.36 -1.33
C GLN A 621 26.53 -1.29 -2.85
N ALA A 622 27.80 -1.42 -3.24
CA ALA A 622 28.14 -2.02 -4.53
C ALA A 622 28.57 -3.47 -4.28
N SER A 623 27.69 -4.41 -4.61
CA SER A 623 27.98 -5.85 -4.64
C SER A 623 27.71 -6.37 -6.04
N THR A 624 28.64 -7.14 -6.61
CA THR A 624 28.38 -7.94 -7.81
C THR A 624 28.13 -9.39 -7.45
N SER A 625 27.00 -9.94 -7.90
CA SER A 625 26.91 -11.35 -8.30
C SER A 625 26.83 -11.42 -9.82
N VAL A 626 27.97 -11.62 -10.48
CA VAL A 626 27.94 -11.94 -11.92
C VAL A 626 27.44 -13.39 -12.02
N SER A 627 26.26 -13.57 -12.62
CA SER A 627 25.55 -14.86 -12.69
C SER A 627 26.35 -15.99 -13.37
N THR A 628 27.34 -15.62 -14.20
CA THR A 628 28.32 -16.53 -14.80
C THR A 628 29.72 -15.97 -14.56
N SER A 629 30.45 -16.54 -13.60
CA SER A 629 31.84 -16.16 -13.32
C SER A 629 32.69 -17.38 -13.02
N TYR A 630 33.97 -17.29 -13.38
CA TYR A 630 35.01 -18.28 -13.14
C TYR A 630 36.12 -17.66 -12.30
N LEU A 631 36.66 -18.46 -11.39
CA LEU A 631 37.79 -18.11 -10.56
C LEU A 631 38.98 -19.00 -10.92
N TYR A 632 40.09 -18.39 -11.32
CA TYR A 632 41.39 -19.03 -11.47
C TYR A 632 42.32 -18.58 -10.35
N THR A 633 42.98 -19.55 -9.71
CA THR A 633 43.98 -19.31 -8.67
C THR A 633 45.17 -20.20 -8.91
N GLY A 634 46.36 -19.62 -9.00
CA GLY A 634 47.59 -20.36 -9.27
C GLY A 634 48.82 -19.68 -8.65
N PRO A 635 50.02 -20.22 -8.91
CA PRO A 635 51.27 -19.70 -8.34
C PRO A 635 51.51 -18.24 -8.75
N GLY A 636 51.24 -17.30 -7.85
CA GLY A 636 51.41 -15.86 -8.11
C GLY A 636 50.29 -15.20 -8.92
N MET A 637 49.15 -15.87 -9.12
CA MET A 637 48.02 -15.32 -9.89
C MET A 637 46.67 -15.61 -9.23
N PHE A 638 45.81 -14.59 -9.15
CA PHE A 638 44.40 -14.71 -8.77
C PHE A 638 43.58 -13.92 -9.79
N GLN A 639 42.65 -14.58 -10.47
CA GLN A 639 41.92 -13.99 -11.60
C GLN A 639 40.44 -14.38 -11.53
N LEU A 640 39.56 -13.37 -11.43
CA LEU A 640 38.12 -13.52 -11.45
C LEU A 640 37.55 -12.86 -12.72
N TYR A 641 36.85 -13.66 -13.54
CA TYR A 641 36.39 -13.27 -14.88
C TYR A 641 35.00 -13.83 -15.19
N ALA A 642 34.28 -13.26 -16.16
CA ALA A 642 32.88 -13.64 -16.43
C ALA A 642 32.76 -14.92 -17.28
N GLN A 643 33.01 -14.83 -18.59
CA GLN A 643 32.91 -15.98 -19.51
C GLN A 643 34.26 -16.47 -20.03
N GLN A 644 35.16 -15.54 -20.36
CA GLN A 644 36.50 -15.84 -20.88
C GLN A 644 37.55 -15.08 -20.08
N ARG A 645 38.79 -15.58 -20.02
CA ARG A 645 39.89 -14.94 -19.26
C ARG A 645 40.20 -13.51 -19.73
N SER A 646 39.91 -13.18 -21.00
CA SER A 646 39.99 -11.80 -21.51
C SER A 646 39.03 -10.85 -20.81
N ASP A 647 37.91 -11.35 -20.30
CA ASP A 647 36.84 -10.58 -19.64
C ASP A 647 37.02 -10.48 -18.12
N THR A 648 38.26 -10.30 -17.68
CA THR A 648 38.64 -10.25 -16.26
C THR A 648 38.17 -8.98 -15.58
N PHE A 649 37.70 -9.10 -14.34
CA PHE A 649 37.30 -7.94 -13.53
C PHE A 649 38.03 -7.80 -12.20
N ILE A 650 38.67 -8.86 -11.68
CA ILE A 650 39.70 -8.76 -10.64
C ILE A 650 40.91 -9.59 -11.06
N PHE A 651 42.08 -8.97 -11.08
CA PHE A 651 43.35 -9.62 -11.37
C PHE A 651 44.40 -9.23 -10.35
N LEU A 652 44.93 -10.21 -9.60
CA LEU A 652 46.07 -10.04 -8.70
C LEU A 652 47.25 -10.83 -9.25
N GLN A 653 48.41 -10.20 -9.31
CA GLN A 653 49.63 -10.81 -9.84
C GLN A 653 50.83 -10.55 -8.93
N LYS A 654 51.65 -11.58 -8.75
CA LYS A 654 53.01 -11.47 -8.21
C LYS A 654 53.99 -11.17 -9.37
N PRO A 655 54.77 -10.08 -9.33
CA PRO A 655 55.77 -9.79 -10.33
C PRO A 655 56.88 -10.86 -10.33
N GLY A 656 57.47 -11.10 -11.51
CA GLY A 656 58.49 -12.14 -11.72
C GLY A 656 59.77 -11.93 -10.90
N SER A 657 60.53 -13.00 -10.74
CA SER A 657 61.64 -13.28 -9.80
C SER A 657 62.88 -12.36 -9.77
N ARG A 658 62.80 -11.12 -10.27
CA ARG A 658 63.90 -10.13 -10.16
C ARG A 658 63.77 -9.14 -9.00
N ASP A 659 62.60 -9.07 -8.35
CA ASP A 659 62.37 -8.23 -7.16
C ASP A 659 62.38 -9.08 -5.88
N VAL A 660 63.38 -8.85 -5.02
CA VAL A 660 63.55 -9.53 -3.72
C VAL A 660 62.42 -9.14 -2.73
N GLU A 661 61.74 -8.02 -2.98
CA GLU A 661 60.51 -7.57 -2.31
C GLU A 661 59.30 -7.71 -3.26
N ALA A 662 58.94 -8.93 -3.67
CA ALA A 662 57.86 -9.14 -4.63
C ALA A 662 56.49 -8.64 -4.13
N GLU A 663 56.11 -7.41 -4.52
CA GLU A 663 54.85 -6.74 -4.19
C GLU A 663 53.67 -7.26 -5.03
N VAL A 664 52.51 -7.55 -4.41
CA VAL A 664 51.31 -7.96 -5.14
C VAL A 664 50.64 -6.75 -5.80
N ARG A 665 50.34 -6.85 -7.11
CA ARG A 665 49.64 -5.81 -7.87
C ARG A 665 48.21 -6.21 -8.21
N ALA A 666 47.28 -5.26 -8.16
CA ALA A 666 45.87 -5.44 -8.47
C ALA A 666 45.45 -4.65 -9.72
N SER A 667 44.67 -5.27 -10.60
CA SER A 667 43.89 -4.60 -11.64
C SER A 667 42.42 -4.95 -11.46
N ILE A 668 41.56 -3.94 -11.31
CA ILE A 668 40.14 -4.14 -10.98
C ILE A 668 39.27 -3.29 -11.90
N ALA A 669 38.36 -3.95 -12.63
CA ALA A 669 37.37 -3.30 -13.47
C ALA A 669 36.17 -2.85 -12.62
N LEU A 670 36.32 -1.72 -11.90
CA LEU A 670 35.30 -1.21 -10.97
C LEU A 670 33.92 -1.00 -11.61
N GLY A 671 33.85 -0.71 -12.91
CA GLY A 671 32.58 -0.55 -13.63
C GLY A 671 31.73 -1.81 -13.67
N LYS A 672 32.38 -2.98 -13.62
CA LYS A 672 31.67 -4.26 -13.50
C LYS A 672 31.14 -4.49 -12.10
N ILE A 673 31.79 -3.93 -11.06
CA ILE A 673 31.36 -3.99 -9.65
C ILE A 673 30.20 -3.02 -9.38
N SER A 674 30.36 -1.76 -9.79
CA SER A 674 29.29 -0.75 -9.78
C SER A 674 29.70 0.47 -10.60
N SER A 675 28.80 0.92 -11.48
CA SER A 675 28.97 2.15 -12.25
C SER A 675 29.15 3.38 -11.36
N ARG A 676 28.56 3.39 -10.16
CA ARG A 676 28.71 4.46 -9.16
C ARG A 676 30.10 4.47 -8.52
N VAL A 677 30.63 3.29 -8.18
CA VAL A 677 31.97 3.09 -7.60
C VAL A 677 33.06 3.50 -8.60
N GLN A 678 32.92 3.12 -9.87
CA GLN A 678 33.85 3.53 -10.93
C GLN A 678 33.90 5.05 -11.10
N ARG A 679 32.75 5.74 -11.05
CA ARG A 679 32.71 7.21 -11.13
C ARG A 679 33.44 7.88 -9.96
N TYR A 680 33.45 7.25 -8.79
CA TYR A 680 34.05 7.83 -7.57
C TYR A 680 35.55 7.52 -7.43
N ILE A 681 35.98 6.28 -7.67
CA ILE A 681 37.38 5.85 -7.48
C ILE A 681 38.21 5.98 -8.77
N GLY A 682 37.57 5.92 -9.95
CA GLY A 682 38.23 5.95 -11.25
C GLY A 682 38.66 4.56 -11.73
N ARG A 683 39.90 4.44 -12.21
CA ARG A 683 40.46 3.20 -12.76
C ARG A 683 41.50 2.62 -11.81
N VAL A 684 41.42 1.31 -11.54
CA VAL A 684 42.44 0.54 -10.80
C VAL A 684 43.15 -0.37 -11.79
N TYR A 685 44.39 -0.06 -12.15
CA TYR A 685 45.15 -0.83 -13.14
C TYR A 685 46.61 -0.98 -12.73
N ARG A 686 47.03 -2.21 -12.45
CA ARG A 686 48.38 -2.57 -11.96
C ARG A 686 48.82 -1.79 -10.71
N GLU A 687 47.86 -1.43 -9.87
CA GLU A 687 48.09 -0.70 -8.61
C GLU A 687 48.75 -1.60 -7.57
N LYS A 688 49.60 -1.01 -6.72
CA LYS A 688 50.22 -1.72 -5.59
C LYS A 688 49.21 -1.90 -4.46
N ILE A 689 49.14 -3.09 -3.88
CA ILE A 689 48.25 -3.36 -2.75
C ILE A 689 48.95 -2.98 -1.44
N GLN A 690 48.28 -2.20 -0.59
CA GLN A 690 48.83 -1.77 0.71
C GLN A 690 48.77 -2.86 1.77
N ALA A 691 47.65 -3.59 1.85
CA ALA A 691 47.46 -4.65 2.84
C ALA A 691 46.47 -5.71 2.35
N ILE A 692 46.66 -6.95 2.80
CA ILE A 692 45.79 -8.10 2.48
C ILE A 692 45.54 -8.93 3.74
N GLU A 693 44.30 -9.35 3.93
CA GLU A 693 43.92 -10.34 4.94
C GLU A 693 43.13 -11.49 4.32
N ILE A 694 43.27 -12.68 4.89
CA ILE A 694 42.43 -13.84 4.57
C ILE A 694 41.76 -14.30 5.86
N HIS A 695 40.43 -14.38 5.81
CA HIS A 695 39.60 -14.91 6.89
C HIS A 695 38.83 -16.13 6.36
N VAL A 696 38.66 -17.16 7.18
CA VAL A 696 38.00 -18.42 6.81
C VAL A 696 36.95 -18.82 7.83
N ILE A 697 35.92 -19.55 7.41
CA ILE A 697 34.98 -20.22 8.32
C ILE A 697 35.30 -21.71 8.30
N SER A 698 35.31 -22.33 9.48
CA SER A 698 35.42 -23.79 9.59
C SER A 698 34.38 -24.48 8.71
N ASN A 699 34.81 -25.48 7.92
CA ASN A 699 33.89 -26.24 7.07
C ASN A 699 32.80 -26.99 7.87
N ARG A 700 32.97 -27.13 9.19
CA ARG A 700 32.04 -27.79 10.10
C ARG A 700 31.07 -26.83 10.78
N ASP A 701 31.35 -25.52 10.74
CA ASP A 701 30.46 -24.50 11.28
C ASP A 701 29.35 -24.13 10.28
N ARG A 702 28.36 -25.02 10.15
CA ARG A 702 27.21 -24.81 9.24
C ARG A 702 26.43 -23.55 9.57
N VAL A 703 26.36 -23.16 10.84
CA VAL A 703 25.64 -21.96 11.28
C VAL A 703 26.40 -20.71 10.87
N GLY A 704 27.72 -20.64 11.12
CA GLY A 704 28.56 -19.53 10.68
C GLY A 704 28.56 -19.36 9.15
N GLN A 705 28.62 -20.46 8.40
CA GLN A 705 28.50 -20.43 6.93
C GLN A 705 27.14 -19.87 6.49
N GLN A 706 26.04 -20.32 7.11
CA GLN A 706 24.70 -19.82 6.81
C GLN A 706 24.47 -18.37 7.26
N ILE A 707 25.02 -17.94 8.40
CA ILE A 707 24.92 -16.55 8.87
C ILE A 707 25.62 -15.63 7.88
N LEU A 708 26.83 -16.01 7.45
CA LEU A 708 27.57 -15.24 6.46
C LEU A 708 26.81 -15.22 5.12
N ASP A 709 26.30 -16.37 4.65
CA ASP A 709 25.49 -16.44 3.44
C ASP A 709 24.22 -15.56 3.52
N MET A 710 23.44 -15.65 4.61
CA MET A 710 22.25 -14.82 4.84
C MET A 710 22.57 -13.33 4.97
N SER A 711 23.72 -12.95 5.54
CA SER A 711 24.13 -11.55 5.66
C SER A 711 24.26 -10.84 4.30
N PHE A 712 24.38 -11.62 3.23
CA PHE A 712 24.42 -11.15 1.86
C PHE A 712 23.15 -11.45 1.05
N GLU A 713 22.10 -12.05 1.62
CA GLU A 713 20.77 -12.29 0.97
C GLU A 713 19.89 -11.01 0.95
N TYR A 714 20.50 -9.82 0.86
CA TYR A 714 19.76 -8.55 0.77
C TYR A 714 19.30 -8.28 -0.66
N VAL A 715 18.00 -8.02 -0.83
CA VAL A 715 17.40 -7.62 -2.10
C VAL A 715 16.97 -6.15 -1.95
N PRO A 716 17.68 -5.16 -2.54
CA PRO A 716 17.26 -3.77 -2.45
C PRO A 716 15.88 -3.56 -3.10
N THR A 717 15.12 -2.60 -2.58
CA THR A 717 13.90 -2.13 -3.27
C THR A 717 14.33 -1.15 -4.35
N GLU A 718 14.08 -1.52 -5.61
CA GLU A 718 14.44 -0.72 -6.79
C GLU A 718 13.31 0.20 -7.22
N GLU A 719 12.05 -0.21 -7.00
CA GLU A 719 10.86 0.47 -7.50
C GLU A 719 9.70 0.39 -6.51
N ILE A 720 8.96 1.50 -6.36
CA ILE A 720 7.72 1.57 -5.57
C ILE A 720 6.56 1.88 -6.53
N LEU A 721 5.69 0.89 -6.73
CA LEU A 721 4.50 0.99 -7.56
C LEU A 721 3.40 1.73 -6.79
N ARG A 722 2.83 2.78 -7.40
CA ARG A 722 1.74 3.55 -6.82
C ARG A 722 0.41 2.83 -7.01
N ARG A 723 -0.53 3.03 -6.09
CA ARG A 723 -1.90 2.49 -6.22
C ARG A 723 -2.68 3.13 -7.37
N ILE A 724 -2.46 4.42 -7.60
CA ILE A 724 -3.16 5.20 -8.64
C ILE A 724 -2.13 5.90 -9.52
N ASP A 725 -2.11 5.51 -10.80
CA ASP A 725 -1.30 6.17 -11.82
C ASP A 725 -2.12 7.28 -12.49
N ASN A 726 -1.75 8.52 -12.20
CA ASN A 726 -2.38 9.71 -12.77
C ASN A 726 -1.61 10.20 -13.99
N VAL A 727 -1.60 9.42 -15.05
CA VAL A 727 -1.02 9.82 -16.35
C VAL A 727 -2.12 10.47 -17.19
N PRO A 728 -2.06 11.79 -17.46
CA PRO A 728 -3.06 12.47 -18.30
C PRO A 728 -2.99 11.96 -19.75
N LEU A 729 -4.16 11.82 -20.39
CA LEU A 729 -4.23 11.58 -21.84
C LEU A 729 -3.64 12.78 -22.60
N VAL A 730 -2.79 12.50 -23.59
CA VAL A 730 -2.25 13.53 -24.49
C VAL A 730 -3.32 13.87 -25.52
N LEU A 731 -3.82 15.10 -25.46
CA LEU A 731 -4.78 15.62 -26.43
C LEU A 731 -4.04 16.20 -27.64
N SER A 732 -4.31 15.65 -28.83
CA SER A 732 -3.86 16.25 -30.09
C SER A 732 -4.80 17.40 -30.44
N LYS A 733 -4.41 18.65 -30.16
CA LYS A 733 -5.22 19.82 -30.52
C LYS A 733 -5.23 20.01 -32.04
N SER A 734 -6.33 19.64 -32.68
CA SER A 734 -6.56 19.92 -34.11
C SER A 734 -6.84 21.41 -34.31
N THR A 735 -5.98 22.12 -35.05
CA THR A 735 -6.16 23.54 -35.38
C THR A 735 -6.61 23.71 -36.83
N LEU A 736 -7.29 24.81 -37.13
CA LEU A 736 -7.71 25.17 -38.49
C LEU A 736 -6.55 25.26 -39.51
N GLU A 737 -5.32 25.50 -39.04
CA GLU A 737 -4.11 25.58 -39.87
C GLU A 737 -3.67 24.21 -40.39
N THR A 738 -3.89 23.17 -39.59
CA THR A 738 -3.52 21.78 -39.92
C THR A 738 -4.61 21.03 -40.69
N TYR A 739 -5.75 21.68 -40.95
CA TYR A 739 -6.89 21.06 -41.59
C TYR A 739 -6.77 21.04 -43.13
N ASP A 740 -7.13 19.91 -43.73
CA ASP A 740 -7.18 19.76 -45.18
C ASP A 740 -8.49 20.34 -45.76
N TRP A 741 -8.40 21.59 -46.22
CA TRP A 741 -9.51 22.36 -46.78
C TRP A 741 -10.09 21.80 -48.10
N THR A 742 -9.46 20.80 -48.71
CA THR A 742 -10.03 20.12 -49.89
C THR A 742 -11.32 19.37 -49.58
N LYS A 743 -11.53 18.99 -48.31
CA LYS A 743 -12.72 18.25 -47.84
C LYS A 743 -13.97 19.13 -47.71
N HIS A 744 -13.80 20.42 -47.41
CA HIS A 744 -14.89 21.39 -47.29
C HIS A 744 -14.53 22.72 -47.97
N PRO A 745 -14.53 22.78 -49.32
CA PRO A 745 -14.13 23.98 -50.06
C PRO A 745 -15.11 25.15 -49.83
N GLU A 746 -16.37 24.86 -49.52
CA GLU A 746 -17.41 25.86 -49.22
C GLU A 746 -17.22 26.56 -47.87
N TRP A 747 -16.48 25.97 -46.91
CA TRP A 747 -16.24 26.56 -45.58
C TRP A 747 -14.93 27.34 -45.51
N ALA A 748 -14.00 27.07 -46.43
CA ALA A 748 -12.67 27.69 -46.46
C ALA A 748 -12.73 29.23 -46.55
N PRO A 749 -13.56 29.86 -47.39
CA PRO A 749 -13.63 31.33 -47.45
C PRO A 749 -14.05 31.97 -46.12
N ILE A 750 -14.90 31.29 -45.34
CA ILE A 750 -15.43 31.81 -44.07
C ILE A 750 -14.44 31.54 -42.93
N LEU A 751 -13.96 30.30 -42.79
CA LEU A 751 -13.17 29.88 -41.64
C LEU A 751 -11.66 30.03 -41.82
N ARG A 752 -11.14 30.01 -43.05
CA ARG A 752 -9.71 30.24 -43.33
C ARG A 752 -9.47 31.71 -43.69
N ASP A 753 -10.21 32.20 -44.69
CA ASP A 753 -9.95 33.49 -45.33
C ASP A 753 -10.75 34.65 -44.70
N SER A 754 -11.65 34.35 -43.76
CA SER A 754 -12.46 35.34 -43.02
C SER A 754 -13.31 36.27 -43.91
N VAL A 755 -13.77 35.76 -45.05
CA VAL A 755 -14.66 36.45 -45.98
C VAL A 755 -16.12 36.11 -45.66
N TRP A 756 -16.71 36.88 -44.74
CA TRP A 756 -18.02 36.61 -44.14
C TRP A 756 -19.21 36.71 -45.11
N SER A 757 -19.09 37.45 -46.21
CA SER A 757 -20.18 37.63 -47.20
C SER A 757 -20.64 36.32 -47.86
N HIS A 758 -19.78 35.29 -47.87
CA HIS A 758 -20.16 33.96 -48.37
C HIS A 758 -21.25 33.29 -47.50
N ALA A 759 -21.40 33.71 -46.25
CA ALA A 759 -22.43 33.19 -45.35
C ALA A 759 -23.82 33.77 -45.64
N ASP A 760 -23.93 34.89 -46.36
CA ASP A 760 -25.21 35.56 -46.63
C ASP A 760 -26.15 34.69 -47.46
N SER A 761 -25.60 33.85 -48.35
CA SER A 761 -26.37 32.90 -49.17
C SER A 761 -26.59 31.52 -48.52
N MET A 762 -26.06 31.27 -47.32
CA MET A 762 -26.13 29.96 -46.67
C MET A 762 -27.45 29.75 -45.91
N THR A 763 -27.88 28.49 -45.80
CA THR A 763 -29.01 28.10 -44.96
C THR A 763 -28.61 28.10 -43.48
N ASN A 764 -29.59 28.27 -42.58
CA ASN A 764 -29.37 28.26 -41.13
C ASN A 764 -28.69 26.97 -40.64
N GLU A 765 -29.00 25.82 -41.25
CA GLU A 765 -28.38 24.52 -40.93
C GLU A 765 -26.88 24.50 -41.26
N LYS A 766 -26.50 24.94 -42.46
CA LYS A 766 -25.09 25.01 -42.86
C LYS A 766 -24.30 26.02 -42.01
N ILE A 767 -24.91 27.15 -41.65
CA ILE A 767 -24.29 28.12 -40.73
C ILE A 767 -24.00 27.46 -39.37
N ARG A 768 -24.94 26.67 -38.85
CA ARG A 768 -24.76 25.93 -37.59
C ARG A 768 -23.67 24.88 -37.68
N GLU A 769 -23.54 24.17 -38.81
CA GLU A 769 -22.43 23.23 -39.03
C GLU A 769 -21.06 23.92 -39.04
N VAL A 770 -20.94 25.07 -39.70
CA VAL A 770 -19.72 25.89 -39.70
C VAL A 770 -19.35 26.34 -38.28
N VAL A 771 -20.34 26.68 -37.46
CA VAL A 771 -20.14 27.05 -36.06
C VAL A 771 -19.62 25.86 -35.25
N ARG A 772 -20.28 24.70 -35.32
CA ARG A 772 -19.83 23.46 -34.65
C ARG A 772 -18.42 23.07 -35.06
N PHE A 773 -18.10 23.18 -36.35
CA PHE A 773 -16.76 22.93 -36.86
C PHE A 773 -15.75 23.93 -36.28
N SER A 774 -16.05 25.22 -36.26
CA SER A 774 -15.15 26.22 -35.66
C SER A 774 -14.87 25.96 -34.18
N ILE A 775 -15.85 25.45 -33.41
CA ILE A 775 -15.69 25.09 -32.00
C ILE A 775 -14.81 23.85 -31.86
N ALA A 776 -15.04 22.81 -32.67
CA ALA A 776 -14.25 21.57 -32.65
C ALA A 776 -12.76 21.80 -32.95
N TYR A 777 -12.44 22.80 -33.78
CA TYR A 777 -11.07 23.20 -34.16
C TYR A 777 -10.54 24.41 -33.36
N HIS A 778 -11.12 24.68 -32.18
CA HIS A 778 -10.64 25.70 -31.23
C HIS A 778 -10.63 27.15 -31.77
N ALA A 779 -11.53 27.50 -32.69
CA ALA A 779 -11.66 28.84 -33.29
C ALA A 779 -13.04 29.49 -33.06
N PRO A 780 -13.56 29.57 -31.80
CA PRO A 780 -14.89 30.11 -31.52
C PRO A 780 -15.02 31.60 -31.87
N HIS A 781 -13.92 32.36 -31.86
CA HIS A 781 -13.90 33.77 -32.25
C HIS A 781 -14.34 33.99 -33.70
N LYS A 782 -14.08 33.03 -34.61
CA LYS A 782 -14.54 33.10 -36.01
C LYS A 782 -16.06 32.93 -36.11
N ALA A 783 -16.65 32.06 -35.29
CA ALA A 783 -18.11 31.93 -35.20
C ALA A 783 -18.76 33.20 -34.63
N VAL A 784 -18.18 33.82 -33.61
CA VAL A 784 -18.67 35.11 -33.08
C VAL A 784 -18.62 36.20 -34.16
N ALA A 785 -17.51 36.32 -34.89
CA ALA A 785 -17.36 37.29 -35.98
C ALA A 785 -18.36 37.05 -37.13
N LEU A 786 -18.62 35.79 -37.47
CA LEU A 786 -19.65 35.40 -38.43
C LEU A 786 -21.04 35.89 -38.00
N PHE A 787 -21.45 35.66 -36.76
CA PHE A 787 -22.74 36.15 -36.28
C PHE A 787 -22.81 37.67 -36.19
N ARG A 788 -21.71 38.35 -35.82
CA ARG A 788 -21.63 39.82 -35.85
C ARG A 788 -21.96 40.36 -37.25
N HIS A 789 -21.44 39.73 -38.29
CA HIS A 789 -21.73 40.09 -39.68
C HIS A 789 -23.21 39.82 -40.03
N LEU A 790 -23.72 38.63 -39.72
CA LEU A 790 -25.09 38.23 -40.07
C LEU A 790 -26.15 39.08 -39.34
N LEU A 791 -25.91 39.44 -38.08
CA LEU A 791 -26.78 40.30 -37.27
C LEU A 791 -26.76 41.76 -37.76
N ALA A 792 -25.67 42.22 -38.36
CA ALA A 792 -25.60 43.55 -38.97
C ALA A 792 -26.43 43.64 -40.26
N GLN A 793 -26.55 42.55 -41.03
CA GLN A 793 -27.22 42.53 -42.34
C GLN A 793 -28.73 42.18 -42.31
N ARG A 794 -29.23 41.44 -41.31
CA ARG A 794 -30.61 40.88 -41.31
C ARG A 794 -31.36 41.12 -40.00
N SER A 795 -32.53 41.76 -40.05
CA SER A 795 -33.48 41.82 -38.92
C SER A 795 -34.42 40.60 -38.92
N GLY A 796 -34.64 40.00 -37.74
CA GLY A 796 -35.62 38.93 -37.49
C GLY A 796 -35.15 37.48 -37.71
N ARG A 797 -34.81 37.07 -38.95
CA ARG A 797 -34.63 35.63 -39.31
C ARG A 797 -33.40 34.94 -38.70
N VAL A 798 -32.31 35.66 -38.47
CA VAL A 798 -31.06 35.10 -37.92
C VAL A 798 -31.05 35.15 -36.39
N LEU A 799 -31.87 36.01 -35.78
CA LEU A 799 -31.95 36.17 -34.33
C LEU A 799 -32.33 34.86 -33.63
N GLY A 800 -33.32 34.12 -34.15
CA GLY A 800 -33.70 32.82 -33.62
C GLY A 800 -32.57 31.78 -33.69
N LEU A 801 -31.77 31.78 -34.76
CA LEU A 801 -30.60 30.91 -34.89
C LEU A 801 -29.49 31.32 -33.92
N ALA A 802 -29.22 32.62 -33.80
CA ALA A 802 -28.21 33.15 -32.88
C ALA A 802 -28.53 32.80 -31.42
N ILE A 803 -29.80 32.93 -31.01
CA ILE A 803 -30.25 32.55 -29.66
C ILE A 803 -30.10 31.03 -29.45
N ALA A 804 -30.50 30.21 -30.43
CA ALA A 804 -30.34 28.76 -30.33
C ALA A 804 -28.87 28.34 -30.19
N VAL A 805 -27.98 28.92 -31.02
CA VAL A 805 -26.53 28.68 -30.96
C VAL A 805 -25.94 29.17 -29.64
N MET A 806 -26.35 30.34 -29.15
CA MET A 806 -25.91 30.87 -27.85
C MET A 806 -26.26 29.91 -26.69
N LYS A 807 -27.48 29.38 -26.68
CA LYS A 807 -27.97 28.51 -25.59
C LYS A 807 -27.29 27.15 -25.57
N GLU A 808 -27.05 26.57 -26.74
CA GLU A 808 -26.62 25.16 -26.87
C GLU A 808 -25.13 24.99 -27.17
N GLU A 809 -24.48 25.95 -27.84
CA GLU A 809 -23.15 25.73 -28.44
C GLU A 809 -22.13 26.83 -28.08
N LEU A 810 -22.51 28.11 -28.11
CA LEU A 810 -21.57 29.23 -27.99
C LEU A 810 -22.09 30.40 -27.12
N PRO A 811 -21.96 30.32 -25.79
CA PRO A 811 -22.45 31.35 -24.88
C PRO A 811 -21.82 32.74 -25.08
N SER A 812 -20.61 32.83 -25.63
CA SER A 812 -19.94 34.10 -25.92
C SER A 812 -20.70 34.99 -26.90
N LEU A 813 -21.59 34.41 -27.71
CA LEU A 813 -22.49 35.13 -28.60
C LEU A 813 -23.46 36.07 -27.84
N ALA A 814 -23.71 35.81 -26.55
CA ALA A 814 -24.54 36.65 -25.71
C ALA A 814 -24.04 38.11 -25.62
N ILE A 815 -22.72 38.31 -25.66
CA ILE A 815 -22.13 39.66 -25.63
C ILE A 815 -22.46 40.42 -26.92
N GLU A 816 -22.34 39.77 -28.07
CA GLU A 816 -22.72 40.39 -29.35
C GLU A 816 -24.21 40.69 -29.42
N LEU A 817 -25.04 39.78 -28.92
CA LEU A 817 -26.50 39.99 -28.85
C LEU A 817 -26.86 41.16 -27.91
N ALA A 818 -26.17 41.30 -26.78
CA ALA A 818 -26.34 42.43 -25.85
C ALA A 818 -25.92 43.77 -26.47
N GLN A 819 -24.82 43.79 -27.22
CA GLN A 819 -24.37 45.00 -27.91
C GLN A 819 -25.30 45.36 -29.08
N TRP A 820 -25.74 44.36 -29.85
CA TRP A 820 -26.68 44.52 -30.95
C TRP A 820 -28.03 45.07 -30.48
N SER A 821 -28.52 44.62 -29.31
CA SER A 821 -29.78 45.08 -28.75
C SER A 821 -29.74 46.53 -28.30
N PHE A 822 -28.62 46.97 -27.72
CA PHE A 822 -28.43 48.34 -27.30
C PHE A 822 -28.27 49.31 -28.48
N ALA A 823 -27.65 48.88 -29.58
CA ALA A 823 -27.35 49.72 -30.74
C ALA A 823 -28.58 50.10 -31.60
N ARG A 824 -29.76 49.51 -31.36
CA ARG A 824 -31.00 49.80 -32.11
C ARG A 824 -32.09 50.34 -31.19
N GLU A 825 -32.46 51.59 -31.35
CA GLU A 825 -33.62 52.18 -30.67
C GLU A 825 -34.93 51.48 -31.09
N ALA A 826 -35.81 51.31 -30.09
CA ALA A 826 -37.11 50.63 -30.08
C ALA A 826 -37.78 50.37 -31.46
N GLY A 827 -37.67 49.12 -31.93
CA GLY A 827 -38.46 48.55 -33.03
C GLY A 827 -39.06 47.19 -32.68
N ASP A 828 -39.76 46.54 -33.63
CA ASP A 828 -40.42 45.24 -33.45
C ASP A 828 -39.45 44.10 -33.04
N ASP A 829 -38.17 44.23 -33.40
CA ASP A 829 -37.09 43.31 -33.02
C ASP A 829 -36.69 43.40 -31.54
N SER A 830 -36.83 44.57 -30.90
CA SER A 830 -36.54 44.77 -29.46
C SER A 830 -37.55 44.00 -28.58
N ARG A 831 -38.80 43.88 -29.04
CA ARG A 831 -39.84 43.06 -28.38
C ARG A 831 -39.53 41.57 -28.47
N ASN A 832 -39.00 41.12 -29.61
CA ASN A 832 -38.59 39.72 -29.79
C ASN A 832 -37.43 39.34 -28.86
N LEU A 833 -36.49 40.25 -28.60
CA LEU A 833 -35.39 40.00 -27.67
C LEU A 833 -35.83 40.04 -26.19
N ALA A 834 -36.82 40.85 -25.85
CA ALA A 834 -37.40 40.87 -24.50
C ALA A 834 -37.96 39.50 -24.08
N LEU A 835 -38.45 38.68 -25.03
CA LEU A 835 -38.88 37.31 -24.80
C LEU A 835 -37.73 36.36 -24.38
N TRP A 836 -36.48 36.71 -24.71
CA TRP A 836 -35.27 35.93 -24.44
C TRP A 836 -34.31 36.63 -23.47
N SER A 837 -34.79 37.66 -22.77
CA SER A 837 -34.00 38.52 -21.87
C SER A 837 -33.22 37.67 -20.84
N ARG A 838 -33.89 36.71 -20.20
CA ARG A 838 -33.28 35.75 -19.26
C ARG A 838 -32.15 34.95 -19.88
N ASP A 839 -32.35 34.45 -21.11
CA ASP A 839 -31.37 33.58 -21.78
C ASP A 839 -30.13 34.36 -22.22
N VAL A 840 -30.28 35.61 -22.63
CA VAL A 840 -29.15 36.50 -22.97
C VAL A 840 -28.32 36.82 -21.72
N VAL A 841 -28.98 37.18 -20.61
CA VAL A 841 -28.28 37.41 -19.33
C VAL A 841 -27.58 36.14 -18.83
N LEU A 842 -28.25 34.98 -18.93
CA LEU A 842 -27.63 33.70 -18.61
C LEU A 842 -26.42 33.38 -19.51
N GLY A 843 -26.49 33.71 -20.80
CA GLY A 843 -25.38 33.58 -21.73
C GLY A 843 -24.17 34.42 -21.31
N VAL A 844 -24.39 35.66 -20.87
CA VAL A 844 -23.34 36.53 -20.32
C VAL A 844 -22.75 35.95 -19.04
N ILE A 845 -23.57 35.46 -18.11
CA ILE A 845 -23.11 34.81 -16.86
C ILE A 845 -22.26 33.57 -17.19
N ARG A 846 -22.70 32.72 -18.13
CA ARG A 846 -21.94 31.54 -18.57
C ARG A 846 -20.59 31.91 -19.20
N ASN A 847 -20.48 33.09 -19.81
CA ASN A 847 -19.24 33.60 -20.39
C ASN A 847 -18.41 34.47 -19.43
N ALA A 848 -18.88 34.70 -18.19
CA ALA A 848 -18.22 35.61 -17.24
C ALA A 848 -16.78 35.20 -16.90
N ASN A 849 -16.48 33.89 -16.86
CA ASN A 849 -15.12 33.41 -16.60
C ASN A 849 -14.13 33.68 -17.75
N VAL A 850 -14.62 34.03 -18.93
CA VAL A 850 -13.79 34.39 -20.10
C VAL A 850 -13.75 35.91 -20.26
N ALA A 851 -14.89 36.59 -20.07
CA ALA A 851 -15.00 38.05 -20.16
C ALA A 851 -14.45 38.78 -18.91
N LEU A 852 -14.33 38.09 -17.78
CA LEU A 852 -13.79 38.57 -16.51
C LEU A 852 -14.37 39.95 -16.14
N ALA A 853 -13.51 40.95 -15.93
CA ALA A 853 -13.86 42.29 -15.46
C ALA A 853 -14.86 43.05 -16.35
N PHE A 854 -15.03 42.67 -17.62
CA PHE A 854 -16.01 43.30 -18.51
C PHE A 854 -17.45 42.86 -18.25
N THR A 855 -17.67 41.78 -17.48
CA THR A 855 -19.01 41.20 -17.27
C THR A 855 -19.97 42.15 -16.54
N PRO A 856 -19.61 42.76 -15.39
CA PRO A 856 -20.51 43.69 -14.69
C PRO A 856 -20.85 44.92 -15.54
N ASP A 857 -19.88 45.44 -16.30
CA ASP A 857 -20.10 46.56 -17.22
C ASP A 857 -21.10 46.23 -18.33
N ILE A 858 -21.04 45.00 -18.87
CA ILE A 858 -21.99 44.53 -19.89
C ILE A 858 -23.41 44.47 -19.30
N LEU A 859 -23.56 43.92 -18.09
CA LEU A 859 -24.85 43.83 -17.41
C LEU A 859 -25.46 45.22 -17.19
N LYS A 860 -24.66 46.15 -16.66
CA LYS A 860 -25.10 47.51 -16.35
C LYS A 860 -25.38 48.35 -17.60
N ARG A 861 -24.52 48.28 -18.62
CA ARG A 861 -24.58 49.18 -19.78
C ARG A 861 -25.52 48.72 -20.87
N TYR A 862 -25.58 47.41 -21.13
CA TYR A 862 -26.27 46.87 -22.30
C TYR A 862 -27.52 46.06 -21.95
N LEU A 863 -27.63 45.55 -20.72
CA LEU A 863 -28.69 44.65 -20.31
C LEU A 863 -29.59 45.19 -19.19
N SER A 864 -29.36 46.41 -18.69
CA SER A 864 -30.17 47.01 -17.61
C SER A 864 -31.66 47.01 -17.96
N ASP A 865 -32.02 47.51 -19.15
CA ASP A 865 -33.42 47.58 -19.63
C ASP A 865 -34.07 46.20 -19.74
N LEU A 866 -33.29 45.17 -20.11
CA LEU A 866 -33.77 43.79 -20.20
C LEU A 866 -33.94 43.14 -18.82
N ILE A 867 -33.14 43.53 -17.84
CA ILE A 867 -33.21 43.04 -16.46
C ILE A 867 -34.39 43.70 -15.71
N HIS A 868 -34.66 44.99 -15.94
CA HIS A 868 -35.83 45.70 -15.40
C HIS A 868 -37.16 44.99 -15.74
N GLY A 869 -37.23 44.35 -16.92
CA GLY A 869 -38.41 43.60 -17.36
C GLY A 869 -38.53 42.16 -16.83
N MET A 870 -37.59 41.68 -16.00
CA MET A 870 -37.59 40.28 -15.52
C MET A 870 -38.39 40.08 -14.24
N SER A 871 -38.89 38.86 -14.05
CA SER A 871 -39.51 38.47 -12.79
C SER A 871 -38.46 38.39 -11.66
N PRO A 872 -38.83 38.71 -10.40
CA PRO A 872 -37.95 38.50 -9.25
C PRO A 872 -37.45 37.05 -9.12
N HIS A 873 -38.27 36.08 -9.53
CA HIS A 873 -37.90 34.67 -9.62
C HIS A 873 -36.70 34.46 -10.55
N ASP A 874 -36.76 34.98 -11.78
CA ASP A 874 -35.70 34.79 -12.77
C ASP A 874 -34.41 35.47 -12.32
N ILE A 875 -34.49 36.63 -11.66
CA ILE A 875 -33.34 37.37 -11.13
C ILE A 875 -32.65 36.57 -10.02
N VAL A 876 -33.40 36.07 -9.03
CA VAL A 876 -32.84 35.22 -7.95
C VAL A 876 -32.24 33.95 -8.53
N HIS A 877 -32.86 33.35 -9.55
CA HIS A 877 -32.32 32.19 -10.23
C HIS A 877 -31.01 32.50 -10.98
N LEU A 878 -30.89 33.67 -11.60
CA LEU A 878 -29.65 34.13 -12.26
C LEU A 878 -28.53 34.42 -11.23
N MET A 879 -28.87 34.96 -10.05
CA MET A 879 -27.92 35.12 -8.93
C MET A 879 -27.41 33.76 -8.44
N TRP A 880 -28.31 32.80 -8.26
CA TRP A 880 -27.96 31.43 -7.87
C TRP A 880 -27.04 30.76 -8.90
N LEU A 881 -27.35 30.88 -10.19
CA LEU A 881 -26.47 30.36 -11.25
C LEU A 881 -25.13 31.08 -11.31
N SER A 882 -25.09 32.38 -10.98
CA SER A 882 -23.84 33.14 -10.88
C SER A 882 -22.95 32.58 -9.77
N ALA A 883 -23.52 32.30 -8.59
CA ALA A 883 -22.81 31.69 -7.47
C ALA A 883 -22.23 30.30 -7.78
N LEU A 884 -22.88 29.54 -8.66
CA LEU A 884 -22.42 28.23 -9.09
C LEU A 884 -21.36 28.28 -10.20
N THR A 885 -21.49 29.19 -11.15
CA THR A 885 -20.71 29.17 -12.40
C THR A 885 -19.57 30.18 -12.46
N ILE A 886 -19.65 31.30 -11.74
CA ILE A 886 -18.58 32.31 -11.72
C ILE A 886 -17.54 31.91 -10.68
N ARG A 887 -16.32 31.63 -11.16
CA ARG A 887 -15.28 30.99 -10.35
C ARG A 887 -14.44 31.98 -9.54
N PRO A 888 -14.06 33.17 -10.07
CA PRO A 888 -13.39 34.19 -9.27
C PRO A 888 -14.36 34.80 -8.25
N PRO A 889 -14.03 34.84 -6.94
CA PRO A 889 -14.96 35.24 -5.90
C PRO A 889 -15.36 36.72 -5.96
N ASP A 890 -14.43 37.61 -6.32
CA ASP A 890 -14.72 39.05 -6.42
C ASP A 890 -15.62 39.34 -7.62
N LEU A 891 -15.33 38.73 -8.78
CA LEU A 891 -16.20 38.83 -9.96
C LEU A 891 -17.61 38.30 -9.69
N CYS A 892 -17.73 37.16 -9.00
CA CYS A 892 -19.02 36.59 -8.64
C CYS A 892 -19.82 37.54 -7.75
N ARG A 893 -19.16 38.16 -6.76
CA ARG A 893 -19.77 39.15 -5.88
C ARG A 893 -20.26 40.35 -6.68
N ASP A 894 -19.42 40.90 -7.54
CA ASP A 894 -19.73 42.10 -8.33
C ASP A 894 -20.91 41.85 -9.29
N VAL A 895 -20.96 40.67 -9.94
CA VAL A 895 -22.09 40.30 -10.80
C VAL A 895 -23.39 40.14 -10.00
N ILE A 896 -23.37 39.46 -8.85
CA ILE A 896 -24.57 39.30 -8.01
C ILE A 896 -25.06 40.65 -7.49
N LEU A 897 -24.15 41.51 -7.01
CA LEU A 897 -24.48 42.85 -6.56
C LEU A 897 -25.05 43.70 -7.69
N GLN A 898 -24.49 43.63 -8.90
CA GLN A 898 -25.00 44.37 -10.05
C GLN A 898 -26.40 43.92 -10.46
N LEU A 899 -26.68 42.61 -10.44
CA LEU A 899 -28.02 42.07 -10.67
C LEU A 899 -29.01 42.54 -9.60
N TRP A 900 -28.56 42.59 -8.34
CA TRP A 900 -29.39 43.07 -7.23
C TRP A 900 -29.69 44.57 -7.34
N GLU A 901 -28.69 45.40 -7.62
CA GLU A 901 -28.86 46.85 -7.76
C GLU A 901 -29.88 47.22 -8.85
N ILE A 902 -29.80 46.54 -10.02
CA ILE A 902 -30.73 46.77 -11.13
C ILE A 902 -32.15 46.28 -10.77
N ALA A 903 -32.26 45.15 -10.07
CA ALA A 903 -33.55 44.60 -9.67
C ALA A 903 -34.22 45.38 -8.53
N ALA A 904 -33.42 45.91 -7.60
CA ALA A 904 -33.90 46.61 -6.41
C ALA A 904 -34.45 48.01 -6.72
N SER A 905 -34.09 48.62 -7.85
CA SER A 905 -34.67 49.90 -8.26
C SER A 905 -36.16 49.80 -8.59
N ASP A 906 -36.63 48.62 -9.00
CA ASP A 906 -37.99 48.40 -9.50
C ASP A 906 -38.87 47.64 -8.50
N ALA A 907 -38.26 46.92 -7.55
CA ALA A 907 -38.97 46.06 -6.62
C ALA A 907 -39.46 46.79 -5.36
N SER A 908 -40.73 46.59 -4.97
CA SER A 908 -41.29 47.13 -3.73
C SER A 908 -41.82 46.03 -2.80
N GLY A 909 -41.68 46.22 -1.48
CA GLY A 909 -42.16 45.29 -0.46
C GLY A 909 -41.50 43.90 -0.50
N ILE A 910 -42.32 42.84 -0.65
CA ILE A 910 -41.90 41.43 -0.58
C ILE A 910 -40.91 41.08 -1.69
N GLN A 911 -41.09 41.62 -2.90
CA GLN A 911 -40.22 41.33 -4.03
C GLN A 911 -38.78 41.79 -3.78
N ASN A 912 -38.61 42.98 -3.18
CA ASN A 912 -37.29 43.48 -2.80
C ASN A 912 -36.65 42.62 -1.71
N HIS A 913 -37.45 42.16 -0.73
CA HIS A 913 -36.97 41.23 0.29
C HIS A 913 -36.48 39.90 -0.31
N VAL A 914 -37.24 39.31 -1.25
CA VAL A 914 -36.88 38.06 -1.93
C VAL A 914 -35.57 38.22 -2.72
N VAL A 915 -35.43 39.30 -3.49
CA VAL A 915 -34.21 39.54 -4.27
C VAL A 915 -33.01 39.82 -3.35
N PHE A 916 -33.18 40.61 -2.28
CA PHE A 916 -32.12 40.91 -1.31
C PHE A 916 -31.63 39.65 -0.58
N GLN A 917 -32.55 38.83 -0.07
CA GLN A 917 -32.19 37.57 0.59
C GLN A 917 -31.59 36.57 -0.41
N GLY A 918 -32.11 36.52 -1.65
CA GLY A 918 -31.57 35.68 -2.71
C GLY A 918 -30.11 36.03 -3.06
N ALA A 919 -29.77 37.31 -3.10
CA ALA A 919 -28.40 37.78 -3.26
C ALA A 919 -27.52 37.36 -2.06
N GLY A 920 -28.04 37.49 -0.83
CA GLY A 920 -27.36 37.06 0.40
C GLY A 920 -27.00 35.58 0.40
N VAL A 921 -27.98 34.70 0.17
CA VAL A 921 -27.78 33.23 0.09
C VAL A 921 -26.79 32.87 -1.02
N SER A 922 -26.89 33.52 -2.18
CA SER A 922 -25.98 33.27 -3.31
C SER A 922 -24.54 33.67 -3.00
N ILE A 923 -24.31 34.82 -2.37
CA ILE A 923 -22.98 35.28 -1.96
C ILE A 923 -22.39 34.37 -0.87
N GLU A 924 -23.20 33.96 0.11
CA GLU A 924 -22.77 33.06 1.17
C GLU A 924 -22.33 31.71 0.61
N TYR A 925 -23.15 31.11 -0.27
CA TYR A 925 -22.79 29.86 -0.93
C TYR A 925 -21.52 30.00 -1.80
N ALA A 926 -21.40 31.09 -2.56
CA ALA A 926 -20.19 31.35 -3.36
C ALA A 926 -18.92 31.41 -2.48
N SER A 927 -19.02 31.99 -1.28
CA SER A 927 -17.94 32.00 -0.30
C SER A 927 -17.59 30.59 0.20
N GLN A 928 -18.60 29.80 0.59
CA GLN A 928 -18.43 28.41 1.03
C GLN A 928 -17.77 27.55 -0.06
N ALA A 929 -18.26 27.66 -1.30
CA ALA A 929 -17.70 26.96 -2.45
C ALA A 929 -16.22 27.33 -2.70
N ASN A 930 -15.86 28.61 -2.55
CA ASN A 930 -14.47 29.07 -2.71
C ASN A 930 -13.56 28.66 -1.55
N GLU A 931 -14.06 28.53 -0.32
CA GLU A 931 -13.30 27.98 0.80
C GLU A 931 -12.89 26.53 0.56
N SER A 932 -13.82 25.72 0.04
CA SER A 932 -13.58 24.32 -0.32
C SER A 932 -12.75 24.16 -1.61
N CYS A 933 -13.04 24.97 -2.64
CA CYS A 933 -12.36 24.95 -3.94
C CYS A 933 -11.87 26.35 -4.35
N ARG A 934 -10.71 26.73 -3.82
CA ARG A 934 -10.05 27.99 -4.20
C ARG A 934 -9.67 28.00 -5.67
N CYS A 935 -10.06 29.06 -6.35
CA CYS A 935 -9.68 29.35 -7.74
C CYS A 935 -8.79 30.59 -7.83
N ASP A 936 -8.05 30.72 -8.92
CA ASP A 936 -7.32 31.97 -9.21
C ASP A 936 -8.17 32.99 -9.98
N GLU A 937 -7.56 34.12 -10.34
CA GLU A 937 -8.19 35.24 -11.04
C GLU A 937 -8.76 34.83 -12.41
N MET A 938 -8.19 33.80 -13.05
CA MET A 938 -8.67 33.22 -14.31
C MET A 938 -9.73 32.12 -14.08
N GLY A 939 -10.13 31.91 -12.82
CA GLY A 939 -11.11 30.92 -12.39
C GLY A 939 -10.57 29.49 -12.36
N VAL A 940 -9.26 29.24 -12.48
CA VAL A 940 -8.72 27.87 -12.51
C VAL A 940 -8.60 27.32 -11.08
N PRO A 941 -9.13 26.11 -10.79
CA PRO A 941 -9.00 25.48 -9.48
C PRO A 941 -7.54 25.25 -9.06
N ARG A 942 -7.20 25.69 -7.84
CA ARG A 942 -5.91 25.46 -7.18
C ARG A 942 -6.00 24.55 -5.95
N SER A 943 -7.21 24.24 -5.49
CA SER A 943 -7.41 23.29 -4.38
C SER A 943 -6.87 21.90 -4.73
N LYS A 944 -6.57 21.09 -3.71
CA LYS A 944 -6.11 19.71 -3.92
C LYS A 944 -7.23 18.92 -4.62
N PRO A 945 -7.03 18.43 -5.86
CA PRO A 945 -8.02 17.61 -6.53
C PRO A 945 -8.16 16.26 -5.84
N LEU A 946 -9.19 15.50 -6.24
CA LEU A 946 -9.19 14.06 -6.00
C LEU A 946 -7.88 13.45 -6.51
N GLN A 947 -7.32 12.50 -5.77
CA GLN A 947 -6.05 11.83 -6.11
C GLN A 947 -6.19 10.85 -7.30
N GLN A 948 -7.17 11.06 -8.18
CA GLN A 948 -7.45 10.22 -9.34
C GLN A 948 -7.93 11.08 -10.51
N LEU A 949 -7.34 10.84 -11.69
CA LEU A 949 -7.90 11.30 -12.96
C LEU A 949 -9.18 10.53 -13.29
N VAL A 950 -10.17 11.25 -13.82
CA VAL A 950 -11.45 10.69 -14.25
C VAL A 950 -11.69 10.93 -15.72
N THR A 951 -12.49 10.06 -16.33
CA THR A 951 -12.99 10.21 -17.69
C THR A 951 -14.48 10.55 -17.64
N LEU A 952 -14.89 11.44 -18.54
CA LEU A 952 -16.26 11.93 -18.63
C LEU A 952 -16.87 11.47 -19.96
N THR A 953 -18.14 11.05 -19.95
CA THR A 953 -18.88 10.79 -21.19
C THR A 953 -20.15 11.61 -21.22
N SER A 954 -20.44 12.24 -22.36
CA SER A 954 -21.68 13.00 -22.54
C SER A 954 -22.85 12.04 -22.78
N LYS A 955 -23.99 12.28 -22.10
CA LYS A 955 -25.26 11.61 -22.38
C LYS A 955 -26.24 12.51 -23.13
N SER A 956 -26.18 13.81 -22.84
CA SER A 956 -26.96 14.86 -23.47
C SER A 956 -26.14 16.16 -23.52
N SER A 957 -26.73 17.25 -24.02
CA SER A 957 -26.09 18.57 -24.07
C SER A 957 -25.71 19.13 -22.70
N SER A 958 -26.32 18.66 -21.61
CA SER A 958 -26.05 19.12 -20.24
C SER A 958 -25.83 17.99 -19.23
N GLU A 959 -26.02 16.72 -19.59
CA GLU A 959 -25.75 15.60 -18.68
C GLU A 959 -24.45 14.89 -19.02
N ILE A 960 -23.61 14.71 -18.00
CA ILE A 960 -22.32 14.04 -18.07
C ILE A 960 -22.34 12.81 -17.16
N SER A 961 -21.86 11.69 -17.65
CA SER A 961 -21.53 10.53 -16.82
C SER A 961 -20.09 10.63 -16.34
N LEU A 962 -19.92 10.75 -15.03
CA LEU A 962 -18.63 10.68 -14.35
C LEU A 962 -18.37 9.25 -13.89
N THR A 963 -17.27 8.65 -14.33
CA THR A 963 -16.82 7.33 -13.83
C THR A 963 -15.55 7.52 -13.01
N TYR A 964 -15.53 7.00 -11.79
CA TYR A 964 -14.39 7.10 -10.87
C TYR A 964 -14.17 5.79 -10.14
N ARG A 965 -13.01 5.63 -9.48
CA ARG A 965 -12.71 4.37 -8.81
C ARG A 965 -13.53 4.20 -7.55
N ILE A 966 -13.98 2.97 -7.30
CA ILE A 966 -14.75 2.62 -6.10
C ILE A 966 -13.94 2.86 -4.81
N ASP A 967 -12.62 2.65 -4.89
CA ASP A 967 -11.67 2.73 -3.78
C ASP A 967 -11.05 4.13 -3.62
N ALA A 968 -11.56 5.10 -4.37
CA ALA A 968 -11.22 6.50 -4.21
C ALA A 968 -11.81 7.03 -2.89
N PRO A 969 -11.12 7.93 -2.17
CA PRO A 969 -11.61 8.51 -0.92
C PRO A 969 -12.80 9.47 -1.09
N PHE A 970 -13.42 9.50 -2.27
CA PHE A 970 -14.48 10.40 -2.66
C PHE A 970 -15.78 9.65 -2.94
N SER A 971 -16.88 10.20 -2.44
CA SER A 971 -18.23 9.75 -2.75
C SER A 971 -19.06 10.93 -3.16
N ALA A 972 -19.43 11.01 -4.43
CA ALA A 972 -20.39 11.99 -4.93
C ALA A 972 -21.75 11.73 -4.27
N ARG A 973 -22.33 12.73 -3.61
CA ARG A 973 -23.71 12.70 -3.11
C ARG A 973 -24.59 13.56 -4.00
N GLN A 974 -25.86 13.21 -4.08
CA GLN A 974 -26.83 14.02 -4.81
C GLN A 974 -26.85 15.45 -4.24
N GLY A 975 -26.79 16.45 -5.12
CA GLY A 975 -26.71 17.86 -4.75
C GLY A 975 -25.30 18.37 -4.42
N ASP A 976 -24.25 17.54 -4.52
CA ASP A 976 -22.88 18.05 -4.38
C ASP A 976 -22.49 18.89 -5.61
N HIS A 977 -21.85 20.03 -5.37
CA HIS A 977 -21.25 20.84 -6.43
C HIS A 977 -19.79 20.41 -6.65
N LEU A 978 -19.47 20.07 -7.90
CA LEU A 978 -18.15 19.63 -8.33
C LEU A 978 -17.62 20.58 -9.41
N ARG A 979 -16.36 20.98 -9.28
CA ARG A 979 -15.61 21.71 -10.29
C ARG A 979 -14.59 20.79 -10.96
N LEU A 980 -14.72 20.60 -12.27
CA LEU A 980 -13.88 19.72 -13.08
C LEU A 980 -12.83 20.56 -13.81
N ARG A 981 -11.58 20.11 -13.83
CA ARG A 981 -10.47 20.78 -14.52
C ARG A 981 -9.74 19.80 -15.45
N SER A 982 -9.60 20.13 -16.73
CA SER A 982 -8.84 19.30 -17.66
C SER A 982 -7.39 19.13 -17.21
N ALA A 983 -6.90 17.90 -17.25
CA ALA A 983 -5.52 17.53 -16.93
C ALA A 983 -4.64 17.44 -18.19
N SER A 984 -5.27 17.37 -19.36
CA SER A 984 -4.61 17.17 -20.65
C SER A 984 -4.03 18.47 -21.24
N ASP A 985 -4.56 19.63 -20.83
CA ASP A 985 -4.09 20.95 -21.27
C ASP A 985 -3.44 21.70 -20.09
N LYS A 986 -2.19 22.12 -20.24
CA LYS A 986 -1.41 22.76 -19.17
C LYS A 986 -1.48 24.28 -19.17
N GLU A 987 -1.69 24.91 -20.32
CA GLU A 987 -1.62 26.37 -20.45
C GLU A 987 -2.96 27.04 -20.14
N ASN A 988 -4.06 26.50 -20.68
CA ASN A 988 -5.40 27.01 -20.45
C ASN A 988 -6.39 25.86 -20.22
N PRO A 989 -6.40 25.25 -19.03
CA PRO A 989 -7.21 24.06 -18.77
C PRO A 989 -8.70 24.40 -18.82
N ALA A 990 -9.44 23.70 -19.67
CA ALA A 990 -10.90 23.75 -19.66
C ALA A 990 -11.44 23.39 -18.26
N CYS A 991 -12.40 24.17 -17.78
CA CYS A 991 -13.03 23.97 -16.47
C CYS A 991 -14.55 23.89 -16.62
N LEU A 992 -15.19 23.01 -15.86
CA LEU A 992 -16.64 22.79 -15.86
C LEU A 992 -17.18 22.75 -14.44
N ASP A 993 -18.29 23.41 -14.20
CA ASP A 993 -19.04 23.37 -12.95
C ASP A 993 -20.26 22.46 -13.13
N CYS A 994 -20.45 21.55 -12.17
CA CYS A 994 -21.45 20.50 -12.28
C CYS A 994 -22.14 20.25 -10.94
N ILE A 995 -23.43 19.94 -10.98
CA ILE A 995 -24.19 19.45 -9.82
C ILE A 995 -24.40 17.95 -9.98
N VAL A 996 -24.19 17.18 -8.91
CA VAL A 996 -24.46 15.75 -8.91
C VAL A 996 -25.97 15.52 -8.90
N GLY A 997 -26.54 15.10 -10.02
CA GLY A 997 -27.97 14.79 -10.14
C GLY A 997 -28.32 13.45 -9.53
N SER A 998 -27.55 12.42 -9.83
CA SER A 998 -27.67 11.11 -9.18
C SER A 998 -26.31 10.44 -9.04
N SER A 999 -26.17 9.57 -8.04
CA SER A 999 -24.90 8.90 -7.75
C SER A 999 -25.10 7.42 -7.44
N LYS A 1000 -24.17 6.60 -7.95
CA LYS A 1000 -24.01 5.18 -7.66
C LYS A 1000 -22.56 4.93 -7.25
N LYS A 1001 -22.28 3.82 -6.58
CA LYS A 1001 -20.91 3.48 -6.18
C LYS A 1001 -20.01 3.35 -7.42
N GLY A 1002 -19.02 4.23 -7.57
CA GLY A 1002 -18.08 4.28 -8.70
C GLY A 1002 -18.58 5.02 -9.96
N SER A 1003 -19.77 5.63 -9.94
CA SER A 1003 -20.25 6.45 -11.07
C SER A 1003 -21.29 7.48 -10.63
N ALA A 1004 -21.29 8.66 -11.23
CA ALA A 1004 -22.29 9.69 -10.97
C ALA A 1004 -22.80 10.29 -12.29
N ILE A 1005 -24.06 10.70 -12.30
CA ILE A 1005 -24.61 11.54 -13.37
C ILE A 1005 -24.57 12.97 -12.86
N LEU A 1006 -23.83 13.79 -13.61
CA LEU A 1006 -23.62 15.19 -13.34
C LEU A 1006 -24.45 16.03 -14.31
N GLN A 1007 -25.00 17.12 -13.80
CA GLN A 1007 -25.62 18.16 -14.60
C GLN A 1007 -24.63 19.31 -14.76
N ALA A 1008 -24.15 19.50 -15.99
CA ALA A 1008 -23.25 20.59 -16.34
C ALA A 1008 -24.00 21.92 -16.40
N LEU A 1009 -23.38 22.95 -15.83
CA LEU A 1009 -23.96 24.30 -15.79
C LEU A 1009 -23.51 25.16 -16.98
N GLN A 1010 -22.38 24.81 -17.58
CA GLN A 1010 -21.87 25.38 -18.84
C GLN A 1010 -22.01 24.42 -20.02
N VAL A 1011 -21.80 24.95 -21.23
CA VAL A 1011 -21.76 24.15 -22.46
C VAL A 1011 -20.57 23.21 -22.45
N LEU A 1012 -20.79 21.96 -22.90
CA LEU A 1012 -19.76 20.93 -22.89
C LEU A 1012 -18.66 21.21 -23.92
N PRO A 1013 -17.37 21.00 -23.57
CA PRO A 1013 -16.27 21.12 -24.50
C PRO A 1013 -16.32 19.98 -25.55
N PRO A 1014 -15.84 20.22 -26.78
CA PRO A 1014 -15.93 19.25 -27.88
C PRO A 1014 -15.19 17.94 -27.59
N HIS A 1015 -14.04 18.01 -26.89
CA HIS A 1015 -13.18 16.85 -26.61
C HIS A 1015 -13.36 16.30 -25.18
N LEU A 1016 -14.60 16.33 -24.65
CA LEU A 1016 -14.90 15.95 -23.26
C LEU A 1016 -14.42 14.53 -22.91
N SER A 1017 -14.67 13.55 -23.79
CA SER A 1017 -14.34 12.14 -23.59
C SER A 1017 -12.90 11.77 -23.90
N GLU A 1018 -12.19 12.61 -24.65
CA GLU A 1018 -10.79 12.40 -25.02
C GLU A 1018 -9.82 13.01 -23.99
N ALA A 1019 -10.32 13.90 -23.13
CA ALA A 1019 -9.57 14.51 -22.04
C ALA A 1019 -9.64 13.70 -20.74
N SER A 1020 -8.57 13.78 -19.93
CA SER A 1020 -8.61 13.39 -18.52
C SER A 1020 -8.94 14.58 -17.65
N TRP A 1021 -9.72 14.39 -16.59
CA TRP A 1021 -10.21 15.47 -15.73
C TRP A 1021 -9.81 15.27 -14.27
N TRP A 1022 -9.49 16.38 -13.61
CA TRP A 1022 -9.40 16.49 -12.16
C TRP A 1022 -10.75 16.92 -11.59
N VAL A 1023 -11.19 16.26 -10.53
CA VAL A 1023 -12.42 16.64 -9.81
C VAL A 1023 -12.02 17.40 -8.55
N HIS A 1024 -12.61 18.57 -8.36
CA HIS A 1024 -12.49 19.38 -7.15
C HIS A 1024 -13.87 19.47 -6.49
N PRO A 1025 -14.06 18.84 -5.32
CA PRO A 1025 -15.30 19.01 -4.58
C PRO A 1025 -15.39 20.44 -4.02
N CYS A 1026 -16.53 21.09 -4.22
CA CYS A 1026 -16.87 22.37 -3.60
C CYS A 1026 -17.65 22.09 -2.31
N ASP A 1027 -18.95 22.33 -2.28
CA ASP A 1027 -19.83 22.01 -1.16
C ASP A 1027 -21.21 21.52 -1.64
N SER A 1028 -22.02 20.99 -0.73
CA SER A 1028 -23.39 20.59 -1.03
C SER A 1028 -24.28 21.81 -1.26
N THR A 1029 -25.02 21.82 -2.37
CA THR A 1029 -26.00 22.88 -2.65
C THR A 1029 -27.31 22.70 -1.89
N ALA A 1030 -27.49 21.61 -1.12
CA ALA A 1030 -28.79 21.22 -0.59
C ALA A 1030 -29.44 22.32 0.27
N THR A 1031 -28.69 22.91 1.20
CA THR A 1031 -29.19 23.97 2.09
C THR A 1031 -29.51 25.25 1.32
N ALA A 1032 -28.53 25.78 0.58
CA ALA A 1032 -28.69 27.02 -0.19
C ALA A 1032 -29.80 26.90 -1.24
N LYS A 1033 -29.93 25.75 -1.90
CA LYS A 1033 -31.00 25.50 -2.87
C LYS A 1033 -32.37 25.47 -2.20
N ALA A 1034 -32.50 24.83 -1.04
CA ALA A 1034 -33.75 24.84 -0.28
C ALA A 1034 -34.14 26.26 0.18
N GLU A 1035 -33.17 27.08 0.58
CA GLU A 1035 -33.40 28.49 0.92
C GLU A 1035 -33.86 29.30 -0.30
N ILE A 1036 -33.19 29.15 -1.44
CA ILE A 1036 -33.59 29.80 -2.70
C ILE A 1036 -35.01 29.39 -3.12
N ASP A 1037 -35.33 28.09 -3.06
CA ASP A 1037 -36.66 27.58 -3.42
C ASP A 1037 -37.75 28.08 -2.44
N ALA A 1038 -37.42 28.23 -1.16
CA ALA A 1038 -38.31 28.82 -0.16
C ALA A 1038 -38.54 30.32 -0.42
N LEU A 1039 -37.49 31.07 -0.80
CA LEU A 1039 -37.59 32.49 -1.14
C LEU A 1039 -38.44 32.71 -2.40
N ILE A 1040 -38.28 31.84 -3.41
CA ILE A 1040 -39.12 31.83 -4.61
C ILE A 1040 -40.58 31.58 -4.24
N THR A 1041 -40.84 30.54 -3.44
CA THR A 1041 -42.21 30.19 -3.00
C THR A 1041 -42.85 31.33 -2.21
N LEU A 1042 -42.07 32.04 -1.37
CA LEU A 1042 -42.52 33.22 -0.64
C LEU A 1042 -42.91 34.39 -1.56
N GLY A 1043 -42.18 34.57 -2.66
CA GLY A 1043 -42.45 35.62 -3.65
C GLY A 1043 -43.70 35.35 -4.50
N GLU A 1044 -43.98 34.08 -4.83
CA GLU A 1044 -45.09 33.68 -5.71
C GLU A 1044 -46.39 33.38 -4.96
N HIS A 1045 -46.29 32.76 -3.77
CA HIS A 1045 -47.43 32.23 -3.02
C HIS A 1045 -47.51 32.81 -1.61
N ARG A 1046 -47.75 34.12 -1.53
CA ARG A 1046 -47.76 34.92 -0.28
C ARG A 1046 -48.61 34.31 0.84
N ASP A 1047 -49.82 33.85 0.52
CA ASP A 1047 -50.81 33.40 1.51
C ASP A 1047 -50.62 31.91 1.90
N GLU A 1048 -49.89 31.14 1.10
CA GLU A 1048 -49.62 29.71 1.33
C GLU A 1048 -48.25 29.47 1.99
N ALA A 1049 -47.31 30.43 1.86
CA ALA A 1049 -45.93 30.26 2.31
C ALA A 1049 -45.77 30.36 3.85
N THR A 1050 -46.33 31.40 4.49
CA THR A 1050 -46.26 31.57 5.96
C THR A 1050 -47.24 32.63 6.48
N SER A 1051 -47.69 32.55 7.73
CA SER A 1051 -48.50 33.60 8.36
C SER A 1051 -47.67 34.84 8.78
N LEU A 1052 -46.34 34.76 8.71
CA LEU A 1052 -45.41 35.79 9.19
C LEU A 1052 -44.86 36.70 8.07
N VAL A 1053 -45.38 36.61 6.83
CA VAL A 1053 -44.83 37.37 5.67
C VAL A 1053 -44.70 38.86 5.96
N ASN A 1054 -45.71 39.44 6.61
CA ASN A 1054 -45.75 40.87 6.91
C ASN A 1054 -44.69 41.29 7.95
N ILE A 1055 -44.28 40.38 8.85
CA ILE A 1055 -43.18 40.60 9.80
C ILE A 1055 -41.84 40.49 9.08
N LEU A 1056 -41.67 39.48 8.22
CA LEU A 1056 -40.44 39.24 7.47
C LEU A 1056 -40.13 40.36 6.47
N CYS A 1057 -41.17 40.97 5.88
CA CYS A 1057 -41.04 42.00 4.85
C CYS A 1057 -41.13 43.44 5.40
N GLY A 1058 -41.16 43.62 6.73
CA GLY A 1058 -41.07 44.93 7.37
C GLY A 1058 -42.31 45.84 7.20
N SER A 1059 -43.48 45.29 6.85
CA SER A 1059 -44.71 46.07 6.85
C SER A 1059 -45.20 46.31 8.28
N HIS A 1060 -45.41 47.58 8.64
CA HIS A 1060 -45.92 48.01 9.96
C HIS A 1060 -47.17 47.20 10.38
N PHE A 1061 -47.19 46.71 11.62
CA PHE A 1061 -48.40 46.15 12.25
C PHE A 1061 -48.94 47.13 13.31
N ASP A 1062 -50.23 47.44 13.19
CA ASP A 1062 -51.11 47.53 14.36
C ASP A 1062 -51.57 46.09 14.69
N ILE A 1063 -51.24 45.62 15.89
CA ILE A 1063 -51.55 44.28 16.38
C ILE A 1063 -53.01 44.26 16.87
N PRO A 1064 -53.93 43.42 16.35
CA PRO A 1064 -55.20 43.15 17.04
C PRO A 1064 -54.93 42.25 18.26
N PRO A 1065 -55.68 42.40 19.37
CA PRO A 1065 -55.36 41.71 20.62
C PRO A 1065 -55.50 40.19 20.49
N LEU A 1066 -54.52 39.48 21.04
CA LEU A 1066 -54.51 38.03 21.23
C LEU A 1066 -55.74 37.59 22.04
N VAL A 1067 -56.60 36.78 21.45
CA VAL A 1067 -57.64 36.03 22.17
C VAL A 1067 -56.98 34.84 22.90
N PRO A 1068 -57.32 34.53 24.17
CA PRO A 1068 -56.70 33.44 24.91
C PRO A 1068 -57.05 32.07 24.33
N PHE A 1069 -56.06 31.18 24.33
CA PHE A 1069 -56.18 29.76 24.00
C PHE A 1069 -56.94 29.00 25.11
N ASP A 1070 -57.98 28.24 24.75
CA ASP A 1070 -58.59 27.20 25.60
C ASP A 1070 -57.90 25.82 25.38
N PRO A 1071 -57.91 24.91 26.38
CA PRO A 1071 -57.18 23.62 26.36
C PRO A 1071 -57.92 22.50 25.59
N PRO A 1072 -57.27 21.34 25.32
CA PRO A 1072 -57.42 20.62 24.05
C PRO A 1072 -58.53 19.56 24.04
N GLY A 1073 -59.28 19.50 22.94
CA GLY A 1073 -60.13 18.38 22.59
C GLY A 1073 -60.08 18.10 21.10
N SER A 1074 -59.64 16.89 20.74
CA SER A 1074 -59.59 16.23 19.42
C SER A 1074 -58.35 16.44 18.50
N PRO A 1075 -57.85 15.37 17.86
CA PRO A 1075 -56.58 15.37 17.11
C PRO A 1075 -56.75 15.94 15.70
N PRO A 1076 -55.79 16.73 15.17
CA PRO A 1076 -55.85 17.17 13.78
C PRO A 1076 -55.38 16.07 12.81
N SER A 1077 -55.99 16.09 11.63
CA SER A 1077 -55.69 15.24 10.47
C SER A 1077 -54.29 15.52 9.89
N LEU A 1078 -53.79 14.56 9.10
CA LEU A 1078 -52.40 14.38 8.63
C LEU A 1078 -51.76 15.53 7.81
N ASN A 1079 -52.41 16.67 7.56
CA ASN A 1079 -51.88 17.73 6.69
C ASN A 1079 -51.11 18.87 7.40
N SER A 1080 -50.93 18.84 8.71
CA SER A 1080 -50.31 19.94 9.48
C SER A 1080 -48.82 19.76 9.80
N ARG A 1081 -48.18 18.65 9.39
CA ARG A 1081 -46.74 18.40 9.65
C ARG A 1081 -45.78 19.17 8.74
N ASN A 1082 -46.22 19.62 7.57
CA ASN A 1082 -45.35 20.35 6.62
C ASN A 1082 -45.18 21.84 6.97
N VAL A 1083 -46.09 22.44 7.73
CA VAL A 1083 -46.03 23.88 8.06
C VAL A 1083 -45.05 24.16 9.21
N PHE A 1084 -44.89 23.22 10.15
CA PHE A 1084 -43.97 23.40 11.29
C PHE A 1084 -42.49 23.17 10.96
N GLN A 1085 -42.15 22.44 9.89
CA GLN A 1085 -40.74 22.26 9.50
C GLN A 1085 -40.16 23.47 8.76
N ASN A 1086 -40.97 24.28 8.07
CA ASN A 1086 -40.50 25.43 7.31
C ASN A 1086 -40.32 26.70 8.15
N VAL A 1087 -40.98 26.82 9.31
CA VAL A 1087 -40.86 28.00 10.19
C VAL A 1087 -39.61 27.96 11.09
N VAL A 1088 -39.06 26.77 11.36
CA VAL A 1088 -37.90 26.60 12.26
C VAL A 1088 -36.58 27.07 11.62
N PHE A 1089 -36.52 27.20 10.29
CA PHE A 1089 -35.31 27.64 9.57
C PHE A 1089 -35.14 29.17 9.47
N LEU A 1090 -36.15 29.97 9.84
CA LEU A 1090 -36.07 31.45 9.79
C LEU A 1090 -35.62 32.11 11.09
N VAL A 1091 -35.58 31.36 12.21
CA VAL A 1091 -35.19 31.88 13.54
C VAL A 1091 -33.66 32.05 13.72
N PRO A 1092 -32.79 31.18 13.19
CA PRO A 1092 -31.33 31.37 13.29
C PRO A 1092 -30.82 32.61 12.52
N THR A 1093 -31.52 33.00 11.47
CA THR A 1093 -31.16 34.09 10.55
C THR A 1093 -31.23 35.46 11.23
N ILE A 1094 -32.15 35.67 12.18
CA ILE A 1094 -32.30 36.95 12.90
C ILE A 1094 -31.09 37.21 13.81
N ASN A 1095 -30.57 36.20 14.51
CA ASN A 1095 -29.39 36.35 15.37
C ASN A 1095 -28.09 36.56 14.56
N GLN A 1096 -27.97 35.95 13.37
CA GLN A 1096 -26.85 36.20 12.46
C GLN A 1096 -26.93 37.59 11.80
N ILE A 1097 -28.12 38.09 11.46
CA ILE A 1097 -28.33 39.44 10.93
C ILE A 1097 -27.90 40.51 11.94
N VAL A 1098 -28.23 40.35 13.23
CA VAL A 1098 -27.77 41.26 14.30
C VAL A 1098 -26.24 41.22 14.44
N HIS A 1099 -25.62 40.06 14.27
CA HIS A 1099 -24.17 39.92 14.40
C HIS A 1099 -23.39 40.45 13.17
N SER A 1100 -23.95 40.30 11.96
CA SER A 1100 -23.41 40.83 10.70
C SER A 1100 -23.59 42.34 10.57
N LEU A 1101 -24.71 42.90 11.04
CA LEU A 1101 -24.91 44.36 11.15
C LEU A 1101 -23.92 45.01 12.13
N ALA A 1102 -23.53 44.31 13.19
CA ALA A 1102 -22.50 44.77 14.14
C ALA A 1102 -21.08 44.75 13.54
N LYS A 1103 -20.77 43.81 12.62
CA LYS A 1103 -19.49 43.76 11.90
C LYS A 1103 -19.39 44.80 10.79
N LEU A 1104 -20.46 45.03 10.04
CA LEU A 1104 -20.50 46.06 8.98
C LEU A 1104 -20.46 47.49 9.55
N LYS A 1105 -21.10 47.76 10.69
CA LYS A 1105 -21.00 49.06 11.39
C LYS A 1105 -19.59 49.39 11.92
N ARG A 1106 -18.72 48.40 12.13
CA ARG A 1106 -17.32 48.61 12.57
C ARG A 1106 -16.38 49.00 11.43
N PHE A 1107 -16.67 48.63 10.18
CA PHE A 1107 -15.86 48.99 9.01
C PHE A 1107 -16.24 50.34 8.38
N GLY A 1108 -17.47 50.82 8.58
CA GLY A 1108 -17.93 52.12 8.07
C GLY A 1108 -17.39 53.37 8.80
N ARG A 1109 -16.61 53.22 9.87
CA ARG A 1109 -16.06 54.36 10.64
C ARG A 1109 -14.62 54.77 10.28
N SER A 1110 -13.95 54.10 9.34
CA SER A 1110 -12.58 54.49 8.93
C SER A 1110 -12.48 55.28 7.62
N ARG A 1111 -13.59 55.74 7.03
CA ARG A 1111 -13.58 56.50 5.76
C ARG A 1111 -14.46 57.76 5.72
N MET A 1112 -14.72 58.38 6.86
CA MET A 1112 -15.24 59.76 6.89
C MET A 1112 -14.51 60.60 7.96
N HIS A 1113 -13.21 60.79 7.73
CA HIS A 1113 -12.47 62.02 8.03
C HIS A 1113 -11.62 62.30 6.80
N GLY A 1114 -11.92 63.42 6.16
CA GLY A 1114 -11.70 63.74 4.76
C GLY A 1114 -12.97 64.41 4.25
#